data_AF-A0AAV5CTV7-F1
#
_entry.id   AF-A0AAV5CTV7-F1
#
_cell.length_a   1.000
_cell.length_b   1.000
_cell.length_c   1.000
_cell.angle_alpha   90.00
_cell.angle_beta   90.00
_cell.angle_gamma   90.00
#
_symmetry.space_group_name_H-M   'P 1'
#
loop_
_entity.id
_entity.type
_entity.pdbx_description
1 polymer ?
#
loop_
_entity_poly.entity_id
_entity_poly.type
_entity_poly.pdbx_seq_one_letter_code
_entity_poly.pdbx_strand_id
1 'polypeptide(L)'
;MKLAVEICDASELAAKDGSGSCNPLVEVEFDDQRQRTATKPGDRSPYWNETLVFDVRDPGRLPSLAVDVSVLHDKRLQDQNAVRAHTFLGRVRINADSAARSVEEAVLQRYPLEKRGLFSRVSGDMALKIYLIPDEASENEQQQQAGGVVQEQQESVVRSGFAAASSGGEQHQQQEEKQEVVKEGGGIRRTLHAVGAPPPPPPGQTVVMPRPAGPPAPAPAPPGGGSGGGSGGGAYGLVETKPPLPAKMGPRAAAAAAAKIASTYDMVEAMSYLFVSVIKARDLPTKDVTGALDPFVEVKVGNFKGITKHLDKNPNPVWRQTFAFSRVHLQTNQLEVIVKDKDVVKDDFVGRVAFDVTDIPSRVPPDSPLAPQWYRLADRSGEKLRHGEIMLAVWMGTQADEAFAEAWHSDAHSLSQEGVTNTRAKVYYSPKLMYLKVVVIAAQDIVPAAGAAGEKGRPCIAKIQLGSQVRRTRPQGQPSPVWNEEFMFVAAEPFEEPLVVTIEERNEAVGRVIIPVAAPYVPRNDLAKSIEPKWFNLARHMTVDEAGAGVPANKDRTFASKIHLRLSLETAYHVLDEPTHYSSDLNPAAKKLRKGSIGILELGILSARGLSSPNPYCVAKYGPKWVRTRTLVLMGPLNPSWNEQYTWEVFDSCTVLTVAVFNNGNVFEDRKPDQRVGKVRIRLSTLETDRVYTHLYPLMTLTPSGLKKTGELHLAVRFTCTAWANMLAQYGRPLLPKMHYSHPISVLQLDYLRFQAMQMVATRLARAEPPLRREVVEYMLDVDSHMFSLRRSKANFNRITSLFSGAVAVARWMDGICKWKNPLTTILVHVLFLILVCYPELILPTVFLYLFIIGLWNYRRRPRKPPHMDTMLSYAELAHPDELDEEFDTFPTSKPSDVVRMRYDRLRSVAGRVQTVVGDLATQGERAQALLSWRDPRATSIFIMLSLIVAVVLYVTPFQVVAVVLGLYLLRHPRFRSKQPSVPFNFYKRLPAKSDMLL
;
A
#
# COMPACT_ATOMS: atom_id res chain seq x y z
N MET A 1 17.90 -15.71 42.43
CA MET A 1 17.17 -15.34 41.22
C MET A 1 17.12 -16.58 40.35
N LYS A 2 16.03 -16.84 39.63
CA LYS A 2 15.86 -18.06 38.84
C LYS A 2 15.57 -17.77 37.38
N LEU A 3 16.00 -18.68 36.50
CA LEU A 3 15.69 -18.67 35.08
C LEU A 3 14.63 -19.74 34.81
N ALA A 4 13.50 -19.35 34.25
CA ALA A 4 12.46 -20.26 33.81
C ALA A 4 12.49 -20.42 32.28
N VAL A 5 12.37 -21.66 31.83
CA VAL A 5 12.30 -22.05 30.41
C VAL A 5 10.99 -22.84 30.23
N GLU A 6 9.98 -22.17 29.68
CA GLU A 6 8.69 -22.78 29.34
C GLU A 6 8.81 -23.43 27.95
N ILE A 7 8.62 -24.75 27.90
CA ILE A 7 8.71 -25.58 26.70
C ILE A 7 7.28 -25.86 26.25
N CYS A 8 6.81 -25.13 25.22
CA CYS A 8 5.43 -25.23 24.78
C CYS A 8 5.23 -26.41 23.83
N ASP A 9 5.79 -26.32 22.61
CA ASP A 9 5.63 -27.34 21.57
C ASP A 9 6.85 -27.44 20.65
N ALA A 10 6.93 -28.51 19.87
CA ALA A 10 7.77 -28.58 18.68
C ALA A 10 6.96 -29.07 17.48
N SER A 11 7.40 -28.77 16.26
CA SER A 11 6.68 -29.15 15.03
C SER A 11 7.59 -29.78 13.99
N GLU A 12 7.07 -30.68 13.15
CA GLU A 12 7.77 -31.33 12.03
C GLU A 12 9.09 -32.07 12.36
N LEU A 13 9.20 -32.62 13.57
CA LEU A 13 10.40 -33.34 14.03
C LEU A 13 10.80 -34.48 13.08
N ALA A 14 12.10 -34.72 12.97
CA ALA A 14 12.65 -35.74 12.09
C ALA A 14 12.33 -37.15 12.61
N ALA A 15 11.58 -37.93 11.83
CA ALA A 15 11.31 -39.34 12.14
C ALA A 15 12.60 -40.14 12.36
N LYS A 16 12.59 -41.02 13.38
CA LYS A 16 13.71 -41.88 13.78
C LYS A 16 13.34 -43.35 13.95
N ASP A 17 12.06 -43.67 14.04
CA ASP A 17 11.60 -45.06 14.04
C ASP A 17 11.28 -45.56 12.63
N GLY A 18 11.19 -46.89 12.48
CA GLY A 18 10.89 -47.55 11.21
C GLY A 18 9.47 -47.32 10.69
N SER A 19 8.57 -46.80 11.53
CA SER A 19 7.17 -46.46 11.22
C SER A 19 6.99 -45.01 10.74
N GLY A 20 8.05 -44.20 10.74
CA GLY A 20 7.99 -42.80 10.27
C GLY A 20 7.61 -41.79 11.34
N SER A 21 7.75 -42.13 12.63
CA SER A 21 7.54 -41.24 13.78
C SER A 21 8.79 -41.07 14.66
N CYS A 22 8.62 -40.45 15.83
CA CYS A 22 9.62 -40.36 16.89
C CYS A 22 8.97 -40.30 18.28
N ASN A 23 9.76 -40.59 19.32
CA ASN A 23 9.39 -40.39 20.72
C ASN A 23 10.19 -39.22 21.33
N PRO A 24 9.79 -37.94 21.11
CA PRO A 24 10.55 -36.79 21.58
C PRO A 24 10.46 -36.54 23.09
N LEU A 25 11.57 -36.11 23.66
CA LEU A 25 11.70 -35.40 24.94
C LEU A 25 12.64 -34.20 24.75
N VAL A 26 12.58 -33.22 25.63
CA VAL A 26 13.47 -32.05 25.63
C VAL A 26 14.39 -32.12 26.83
N GLU A 27 15.68 -31.84 26.62
CA GLU A 27 16.70 -31.65 27.66
C GLU A 27 17.18 -30.20 27.61
N VAL A 28 17.07 -29.47 28.71
CA VAL A 28 17.59 -28.10 28.86
C VAL A 28 18.81 -28.13 29.76
N GLU A 29 19.90 -27.54 29.30
CA GLU A 29 21.15 -27.33 30.02
C GLU A 29 21.42 -25.83 30.21
N PHE A 30 21.65 -25.40 31.46
CA PHE A 30 21.97 -24.02 31.83
C PHE A 30 22.81 -24.00 33.12
N ASP A 31 23.93 -23.27 33.15
CA ASP A 31 24.83 -23.11 34.31
C ASP A 31 25.11 -24.42 35.10
N ASP A 32 25.62 -25.43 34.39
CA ASP A 32 25.89 -26.81 34.84
C ASP A 32 24.68 -27.59 35.39
N GLN A 33 23.46 -27.03 35.34
CA GLN A 33 22.21 -27.71 35.68
C GLN A 33 21.57 -28.28 34.43
N ARG A 34 20.94 -29.45 34.56
CA ARG A 34 20.23 -30.13 33.47
C ARG A 34 18.87 -30.63 33.94
N GLN A 35 17.82 -30.30 33.20
CA GLN A 35 16.46 -30.79 33.43
C GLN A 35 15.86 -31.33 32.14
N ARG A 36 14.84 -32.18 32.24
CA ARG A 36 14.22 -32.86 31.10
C ARG A 36 12.71 -32.92 31.23
N THR A 37 12.02 -32.78 30.11
CA THR A 37 10.56 -32.94 30.02
C THR A 37 10.13 -34.41 29.91
N ALA A 38 8.83 -34.64 30.10
CA ALA A 38 8.23 -35.95 29.84
C ALA A 38 8.31 -36.37 28.35
N THR A 39 8.65 -37.63 28.07
CA THR A 39 8.68 -38.17 26.70
C THR A 39 7.26 -38.29 26.13
N LYS A 40 7.04 -37.76 24.92
CA LYS A 40 5.80 -37.92 24.15
C LYS A 40 5.99 -39.08 23.16
N PRO A 41 5.23 -40.19 23.23
CA PRO A 41 5.44 -41.34 22.35
C PRO A 41 4.78 -41.14 20.98
N GLY A 42 5.47 -41.52 19.92
CA GLY A 42 4.92 -41.59 18.56
C GLY A 42 4.48 -40.26 17.94
N ASP A 43 4.91 -39.12 18.47
CA ASP A 43 4.52 -37.78 18.03
C ASP A 43 5.69 -37.04 17.34
N ARG A 44 5.38 -36.36 16.24
CA ARG A 44 6.32 -35.51 15.47
C ARG A 44 6.05 -34.02 15.63
N SER A 45 4.93 -33.64 16.26
CA SER A 45 4.62 -32.27 16.62
C SER A 45 4.15 -32.19 18.10
N PRO A 46 5.00 -32.60 19.05
CA PRO A 46 4.65 -32.76 20.46
C PRO A 46 4.36 -31.44 21.18
N TYR A 47 3.39 -31.48 22.10
CA TYR A 47 3.10 -30.41 23.06
C TYR A 47 3.48 -30.84 24.46
N TRP A 48 4.31 -30.05 25.15
CA TRP A 48 4.71 -30.25 26.55
C TRP A 48 3.97 -29.32 27.50
N ASN A 49 4.02 -28.01 27.24
CA ASN A 49 3.59 -26.94 28.17
C ASN A 49 4.19 -27.14 29.58
N GLU A 50 5.51 -27.35 29.63
CA GLU A 50 6.26 -27.70 30.83
C GLU A 50 7.32 -26.63 31.12
N THR A 51 7.33 -26.06 32.32
CA THR A 51 8.30 -25.01 32.72
C THR A 51 9.40 -25.61 33.58
N LEU A 52 10.63 -25.55 33.07
CA LEU A 52 11.84 -25.97 33.78
C LEU A 52 12.51 -24.74 34.42
N VAL A 53 12.86 -24.82 35.70
CA VAL A 53 13.34 -23.67 36.48
C VAL A 53 14.73 -23.95 37.04
N PHE A 54 15.67 -23.06 36.75
CA PHE A 54 17.10 -23.18 37.06
C PHE A 54 17.53 -22.05 38.01
N ASP A 55 18.38 -22.36 38.99
CA ASP A 55 18.90 -21.34 39.91
C ASP A 55 20.07 -20.59 39.24
N VAL A 56 20.05 -19.26 39.23
CA VAL A 56 21.14 -18.43 38.69
C VAL A 56 22.18 -18.21 39.80
N ARG A 57 23.32 -18.89 39.71
CA ARG A 57 24.38 -18.84 40.75
C ARG A 57 25.08 -17.49 40.83
N ASP A 58 25.29 -16.84 39.69
CA ASP A 58 25.94 -15.53 39.58
C ASP A 58 25.19 -14.67 38.54
N PRO A 59 24.34 -13.72 38.99
CA PRO A 59 23.60 -12.82 38.10
C PRO A 59 24.51 -11.97 37.20
N GLY A 60 25.74 -11.65 37.64
CA GLY A 60 26.69 -10.85 36.86
C GLY A 60 27.22 -11.59 35.62
N ARG A 61 27.15 -12.92 35.61
CA ARG A 61 27.53 -13.76 34.46
C ARG A 61 26.38 -14.05 33.51
N LEU A 62 25.14 -13.74 33.85
CA LEU A 62 23.95 -14.08 33.05
C LEU A 62 24.05 -13.66 31.57
N PRO A 63 24.58 -12.47 31.19
CA PRO A 63 24.72 -12.08 29.77
C PRO A 63 25.75 -12.90 28.97
N SER A 64 26.56 -13.72 29.65
CA SER A 64 27.59 -14.60 29.06
C SER A 64 27.22 -16.09 29.06
N LEU A 65 26.10 -16.45 29.69
CA LEU A 65 25.63 -17.83 29.80
C LEU A 65 24.69 -18.20 28.64
N ALA A 66 24.70 -19.47 28.27
CA ALA A 66 23.83 -20.01 27.22
C ALA A 66 22.82 -21.01 27.80
N VAL A 67 21.57 -20.90 27.36
CA VAL A 67 20.51 -21.90 27.54
C VAL A 67 20.56 -22.85 26.35
N ASP A 68 20.93 -24.10 26.61
CA ASP A 68 21.14 -25.12 25.60
C ASP A 68 20.01 -26.16 25.63
N VAL A 69 19.07 -26.03 24.68
CA VAL A 69 17.85 -26.85 24.61
C VAL A 69 18.00 -27.91 23.52
N SER A 70 18.08 -29.18 23.89
CA SER A 70 18.26 -30.32 22.98
C SER A 70 17.01 -31.19 22.91
N VAL A 71 16.46 -31.38 21.72
CA VAL A 71 15.38 -32.33 21.47
C VAL A 71 15.98 -33.70 21.20
N LEU A 72 15.51 -34.72 21.92
CA LEU A 72 16.04 -36.08 21.93
C LEU A 72 14.92 -37.10 21.69
N HIS A 73 15.22 -38.15 20.93
CA HIS A 73 14.35 -39.31 20.77
C HIS A 73 14.69 -40.36 21.82
N ASP A 74 13.73 -40.76 22.66
CA ASP A 74 13.90 -41.88 23.61
C ASP A 74 13.69 -43.24 22.93
N LYS A 75 14.74 -44.06 22.97
CA LYS A 75 14.76 -45.41 22.42
C LYS A 75 14.27 -46.47 23.40
N ARG A 76 14.26 -46.19 24.71
CA ARG A 76 13.87 -47.17 25.74
C ARG A 76 12.40 -47.58 25.67
N LEU A 77 11.58 -46.77 24.99
CA LEU A 77 10.18 -47.06 24.66
C LEU A 77 10.03 -48.06 23.48
N GLN A 78 11.10 -48.36 22.74
CA GLN A 78 11.10 -49.29 21.60
C GLN A 78 11.98 -50.51 21.87
N ASP A 79 13.12 -50.31 22.54
CA ASP A 79 14.02 -51.38 22.98
C ASP A 79 14.53 -51.06 24.38
N GLN A 80 14.11 -51.87 25.37
CA GLN A 80 14.50 -51.71 26.76
C GLN A 80 15.99 -52.00 27.00
N ASN A 81 16.64 -52.74 26.09
CA ASN A 81 18.07 -53.09 26.14
C ASN A 81 18.95 -52.13 25.31
N ALA A 82 18.41 -51.00 24.85
CA ALA A 82 19.12 -50.06 23.98
C ALA A 82 20.36 -49.44 24.66
N VAL A 83 21.56 -49.85 24.21
CA VAL A 83 22.88 -49.38 24.69
C VAL A 83 23.05 -47.84 24.66
N ARG A 84 22.26 -47.13 23.84
CA ARG A 84 22.12 -45.67 23.89
C ARG A 84 20.65 -45.30 24.03
N ALA A 85 20.26 -44.86 25.23
CA ALA A 85 18.89 -44.46 25.57
C ALA A 85 18.32 -43.35 24.68
N HIS A 86 19.15 -42.43 24.18
CA HIS A 86 18.69 -41.23 23.47
C HIS A 86 19.39 -41.05 22.11
N THR A 87 18.65 -40.51 21.13
CA THR A 87 19.18 -40.12 19.81
C THR A 87 18.82 -38.68 19.48
N PHE A 88 19.76 -37.90 18.97
CA PHE A 88 19.56 -36.46 18.73
C PHE A 88 18.51 -36.17 17.62
N LEU A 89 17.55 -35.30 17.95
CA LEU A 89 16.54 -34.77 17.01
C LEU A 89 16.82 -33.32 16.58
N GLY A 90 17.40 -32.49 17.45
CA GLY A 90 17.73 -31.08 17.17
C GLY A 90 18.24 -30.35 18.41
N ARG A 91 18.79 -29.15 18.25
CA ARG A 91 19.17 -28.26 19.37
C ARG A 91 18.84 -26.80 19.04
N VAL A 92 18.59 -26.02 20.09
CA VAL A 92 18.54 -24.56 20.07
C VAL A 92 19.52 -24.07 21.14
N ARG A 93 20.30 -23.04 20.84
CA ARG A 93 21.22 -22.39 21.79
C ARG A 93 20.87 -20.91 21.87
N ILE A 94 20.50 -20.45 23.06
CA ILE A 94 19.97 -19.10 23.31
C ILE A 94 20.87 -18.41 24.33
N ASN A 95 21.17 -17.12 24.18
CA ASN A 95 21.86 -16.37 25.23
C ASN A 95 20.87 -16.06 26.37
N ALA A 96 21.24 -16.32 27.62
CA ALA A 96 20.39 -16.02 28.77
C ALA A 96 20.09 -14.52 28.94
N ASP A 97 20.87 -13.62 28.31
CA ASP A 97 20.56 -12.18 28.17
C ASP A 97 19.20 -11.91 27.47
N SER A 98 18.70 -12.87 26.66
CA SER A 98 17.40 -12.74 25.99
C SER A 98 16.19 -13.17 26.84
N ALA A 99 16.41 -13.53 28.10
CA ALA A 99 15.34 -13.83 29.04
C ALA A 99 14.55 -12.55 29.39
N ALA A 100 13.22 -12.60 29.31
CA ALA A 100 12.35 -11.52 29.73
C ALA A 100 12.46 -11.27 31.25
N ARG A 101 12.22 -10.04 31.73
CA ARG A 101 12.43 -9.72 33.16
C ARG A 101 11.33 -10.25 34.06
N SER A 102 10.18 -10.59 33.49
CA SER A 102 9.03 -11.19 34.17
C SER A 102 8.28 -12.14 33.23
N VAL A 103 7.31 -12.89 33.77
CA VAL A 103 6.38 -13.74 33.00
C VAL A 103 5.56 -12.91 32.00
N GLU A 104 5.20 -11.69 32.35
CA GLU A 104 4.30 -10.81 31.58
C GLU A 104 4.99 -10.24 30.33
N GLU A 105 6.30 -10.03 30.41
CA GLU A 105 7.15 -9.64 29.27
C GLU A 105 7.55 -10.85 28.38
N ALA A 106 7.25 -12.09 28.79
CA ALA A 106 7.76 -13.30 28.17
C ALA A 106 7.00 -13.69 26.88
N VAL A 107 7.48 -13.20 25.73
CA VAL A 107 6.94 -13.54 24.41
C VAL A 107 7.33 -14.95 23.98
N LEU A 108 6.36 -15.73 23.48
CA LEU A 108 6.59 -17.05 22.87
C LEU A 108 7.38 -16.92 21.56
N GLN A 109 8.58 -17.50 21.51
CA GLN A 109 9.46 -17.48 20.33
C GLN A 109 9.64 -18.89 19.76
N ARG A 110 9.62 -18.99 18.43
CA ARG A 110 9.89 -20.25 17.70
C ARG A 110 11.29 -20.25 17.11
N TYR A 111 12.02 -21.31 17.40
CA TYR A 111 13.41 -21.50 17.00
C TYR A 111 13.56 -22.72 16.08
N PRO A 112 14.16 -22.58 14.88
CA PRO A 112 14.46 -23.72 14.02
C PRO A 112 15.52 -24.62 14.65
N LEU A 113 15.36 -25.94 14.54
CA LEU A 113 16.28 -26.89 15.18
C LEU A 113 17.61 -27.01 14.41
N GLU A 114 18.71 -26.77 15.12
CA GLU A 114 20.06 -26.86 14.58
C GLU A 114 20.60 -28.29 14.53
N LYS A 115 21.54 -28.50 13.59
CA LYS A 115 22.25 -29.76 13.37
C LYS A 115 23.50 -29.85 14.22
N ARG A 116 23.68 -30.98 14.92
CA ARG A 116 24.90 -31.27 15.70
C ARG A 116 26.11 -31.65 14.82
N GLY A 117 25.91 -31.88 13.52
CA GLY A 117 26.99 -32.11 12.55
C GLY A 117 26.48 -32.31 11.13
N LEU A 118 27.39 -32.33 10.15
CA LEU A 118 27.06 -32.38 8.71
C LEU A 118 26.16 -33.56 8.29
N PHE A 119 26.19 -34.66 9.03
CA PHE A 119 25.41 -35.88 8.74
C PHE A 119 24.14 -36.04 9.59
N SER A 120 23.81 -35.11 10.50
CA SER A 120 22.61 -35.23 11.32
C SER A 120 21.35 -34.83 10.54
N ARG A 121 20.45 -35.80 10.29
CA ARG A 121 19.09 -35.56 9.78
C ARG A 121 18.22 -34.95 10.89
N VAL A 122 18.07 -33.63 10.85
CA VAL A 122 17.25 -32.77 11.72
C VAL A 122 16.23 -32.05 10.84
N SER A 123 14.99 -31.91 11.34
CA SER A 123 13.92 -31.10 10.78
C SER A 123 13.02 -30.63 11.92
N GLY A 124 12.27 -29.55 11.68
CA GLY A 124 11.36 -28.97 12.65
C GLY A 124 11.89 -27.75 13.39
N ASP A 125 11.01 -27.16 14.17
CA ASP A 125 11.21 -26.01 15.04
C ASP A 125 10.60 -26.27 16.43
N MET A 126 10.89 -25.40 17.39
CA MET A 126 10.45 -25.52 18.78
C MET A 126 10.06 -24.16 19.36
N ALA A 127 8.93 -24.10 20.05
CA ALA A 127 8.39 -22.91 20.68
C ALA A 127 8.76 -22.88 22.17
N LEU A 128 9.44 -21.81 22.59
CA LEU A 128 9.93 -21.59 23.96
C LEU A 128 9.55 -20.19 24.44
N LYS A 129 9.34 -20.03 25.75
CA LYS A 129 9.50 -18.74 26.44
C LYS A 129 10.62 -18.86 27.47
N ILE A 130 11.37 -17.78 27.66
CA ILE A 130 12.44 -17.72 28.66
C ILE A 130 12.27 -16.42 29.43
N TYR A 131 12.22 -16.52 30.76
CA TYR A 131 12.03 -15.37 31.64
C TYR A 131 12.71 -15.57 32.99
N LEU A 132 12.90 -14.47 33.68
CA LEU A 132 13.54 -14.40 34.99
C LEU A 132 12.46 -14.36 36.08
N ILE A 133 12.75 -15.02 37.19
CA ILE A 133 11.96 -14.99 38.43
C ILE A 133 12.86 -14.36 39.50
N PRO A 134 12.50 -13.19 40.05
CA PRO A 134 13.23 -12.60 41.18
C PRO A 134 13.07 -13.48 42.43
N ASP A 135 14.05 -13.45 43.34
CA ASP A 135 13.85 -14.06 44.66
C ASP A 135 13.13 -13.05 45.56
N GLU A 136 12.07 -13.49 46.23
CA GLU A 136 11.21 -12.70 47.15
C GLU A 136 11.94 -12.19 48.43
N ALA A 137 13.27 -12.17 48.43
CA ALA A 137 14.12 -11.69 49.53
C ALA A 137 14.71 -10.29 49.29
N SER A 138 14.40 -9.62 48.16
CA SER A 138 15.10 -8.39 47.73
C SER A 138 14.22 -7.16 47.44
N GLU A 139 12.90 -7.23 47.68
CA GLU A 139 12.01 -6.06 47.58
C GLU A 139 12.13 -5.09 48.79
N ASN A 140 12.66 -5.56 49.92
CA ASN A 140 12.80 -4.74 51.15
C ASN A 140 14.03 -3.81 51.17
N GLU A 141 15.00 -3.95 50.27
CA GLU A 141 16.22 -3.11 50.28
C GLU A 141 16.19 -1.94 49.29
N GLN A 142 15.33 -1.97 48.26
CA GLN A 142 15.28 -0.89 47.25
C GLN A 142 14.29 0.25 47.59
N GLN A 143 13.50 0.14 48.66
CA GLN A 143 12.69 1.25 49.18
C GLN A 143 13.43 2.19 50.17
N GLN A 144 14.73 1.97 50.44
CA GLN A 144 15.52 2.78 51.39
C GLN A 144 16.60 3.68 50.78
N GLN A 145 16.70 3.83 49.46
CA GLN A 145 17.68 4.75 48.82
C GLN A 145 17.09 5.81 47.87
N ALA A 146 15.77 5.91 47.76
CA ALA A 146 15.11 6.88 46.86
C ALA A 146 14.19 7.86 47.62
N GLY A 147 14.75 8.62 48.57
CA GLY A 147 14.00 9.62 49.33
C GLY A 147 14.88 10.61 50.11
N GLY A 148 15.43 11.62 49.44
CA GLY A 148 16.22 12.69 50.09
C GLY A 148 17.12 13.46 49.12
N VAL A 149 16.60 14.52 48.52
CA VAL A 149 17.30 15.40 47.57
C VAL A 149 17.64 16.72 48.28
N VAL A 150 18.94 17.07 48.37
CA VAL A 150 19.52 18.45 48.48
C VAL A 150 19.06 19.30 49.70
N GLN A 151 19.91 19.87 50.55
CA GLN A 151 20.76 21.10 50.45
C GLN A 151 21.51 21.23 51.81
N GLU A 152 22.42 22.17 52.16
CA GLU A 152 23.05 23.37 51.57
C GLU A 152 24.47 23.51 52.21
N GLN A 153 25.15 24.67 52.06
CA GLN A 153 26.21 25.14 52.96
C GLN A 153 25.63 25.74 54.27
N GLN A 154 26.51 26.25 55.12
CA GLN A 154 26.25 27.14 56.27
C GLN A 154 25.08 28.13 56.01
N GLU A 155 24.22 28.50 56.96
CA GLU A 155 24.47 28.66 58.41
C GLU A 155 23.16 28.69 59.27
N SER A 156 23.31 28.57 60.60
CA SER A 156 22.38 29.01 61.67
C SER A 156 21.16 28.14 62.10
N VAL A 157 21.40 27.29 63.11
CA VAL A 157 20.68 27.11 64.40
C VAL A 157 19.18 27.48 64.54
N VAL A 158 18.33 26.51 64.96
CA VAL A 158 17.54 26.48 66.25
C VAL A 158 16.78 25.12 66.38
N ARG A 159 16.37 24.74 67.60
CA ARG A 159 16.04 23.37 68.07
C ARG A 159 14.54 22.97 68.13
N SER A 160 14.35 21.64 68.20
CA SER A 160 13.26 20.82 68.83
C SER A 160 11.85 20.80 68.22
N GLY A 161 11.10 19.69 68.30
CA GLY A 161 11.43 18.35 68.80
C GLY A 161 10.20 17.46 69.11
N PHE A 162 10.48 16.21 69.53
CA PHE A 162 9.63 15.23 70.24
C PHE A 162 8.52 14.40 69.54
N ALA A 163 8.63 13.09 69.79
CA ALA A 163 7.64 12.01 70.01
C ALA A 163 6.47 11.76 69.01
N ALA A 164 6.18 10.56 68.49
CA ALA A 164 6.33 9.13 68.89
C ALA A 164 5.06 8.49 69.52
N ALA A 165 4.98 7.14 69.40
CA ALA A 165 3.96 6.22 69.93
C ALA A 165 2.60 6.23 69.17
N SER A 166 2.18 5.18 68.44
CA SER A 166 1.80 3.81 68.86
C SER A 166 0.43 3.79 69.60
N SER A 167 -0.46 2.80 69.48
CA SER A 167 -0.50 1.55 68.70
C SER A 167 -1.84 0.84 68.92
N GLY A 168 -2.34 0.12 67.91
CA GLY A 168 -3.17 -1.09 68.06
C GLY A 168 -4.63 -0.92 68.53
N GLY A 169 -5.48 -1.87 68.13
CA GLY A 169 -6.73 -2.14 68.84
C GLY A 169 -7.98 -2.41 67.99
N GLU A 170 -8.17 -3.68 67.61
CA GLU A 170 -9.43 -4.43 67.82
C GLU A 170 -10.72 -4.19 67.01
N GLN A 171 -11.18 -5.31 66.42
CA GLN A 171 -12.51 -5.95 66.59
C GLN A 171 -13.75 -5.64 65.69
N HIS A 172 -14.07 -6.68 64.89
CA HIS A 172 -15.32 -7.49 64.87
C HIS A 172 -16.63 -7.10 64.12
N GLN A 173 -17.30 -8.20 63.69
CA GLN A 173 -18.75 -8.42 63.50
C GLN A 173 -19.48 -7.88 62.23
N GLN A 174 -20.50 -8.57 61.65
CA GLN A 174 -20.85 -10.01 61.58
C GLN A 174 -22.00 -10.25 60.54
N GLN A 175 -22.28 -11.54 60.25
CA GLN A 175 -23.53 -12.14 59.68
C GLN A 175 -23.75 -12.06 58.13
N GLU A 176 -24.33 -13.06 57.43
CA GLU A 176 -24.82 -14.42 57.83
C GLU A 176 -24.90 -15.45 56.67
N GLU A 177 -24.65 -16.73 57.01
CA GLU A 177 -25.21 -18.02 56.54
C GLU A 177 -25.36 -18.59 55.08
N LYS A 178 -25.06 -19.93 55.04
CA LYS A 178 -25.69 -21.09 54.35
C LYS A 178 -25.31 -21.48 52.90
N GLN A 179 -24.64 -22.64 52.68
CA GLN A 179 -25.09 -24.08 52.63
C GLN A 179 -25.64 -24.47 51.23
N GLU A 180 -25.46 -25.66 50.63
CA GLU A 180 -24.84 -26.98 50.96
C GLU A 180 -24.45 -27.71 49.63
N VAL A 181 -23.30 -28.39 49.50
CA VAL A 181 -22.97 -29.83 49.78
C VAL A 181 -23.65 -30.87 48.89
N VAL A 182 -22.84 -31.70 48.17
CA VAL A 182 -22.66 -33.17 48.37
C VAL A 182 -21.22 -33.53 47.96
N LYS A 183 -20.60 -34.52 48.63
CA LYS A 183 -19.19 -34.92 48.51
C LYS A 183 -19.03 -36.45 48.75
N GLU A 184 -17.78 -36.93 48.70
CA GLU A 184 -17.26 -38.24 49.17
C GLU A 184 -17.42 -39.46 48.24
N GLY A 185 -16.50 -40.44 48.22
CA GLY A 185 -15.19 -40.53 48.89
C GLY A 185 -14.65 -41.98 49.02
N GLY A 186 -13.33 -42.17 49.15
CA GLY A 186 -12.70 -43.42 49.63
C GLY A 186 -11.74 -44.16 48.68
N GLY A 187 -10.51 -44.44 49.15
CA GLY A 187 -9.59 -45.47 48.58
C GLY A 187 -9.80 -46.85 49.26
N ILE A 188 -8.93 -47.87 49.18
CA ILE A 188 -7.47 -47.93 48.99
C ILE A 188 -7.03 -49.37 48.53
N ARG A 189 -6.03 -49.45 47.62
CA ARG A 189 -5.07 -50.57 47.33
C ARG A 189 -5.48 -51.93 46.69
N ARG A 190 -4.72 -52.21 45.59
CA ARG A 190 -3.80 -53.36 45.31
C ARG A 190 -4.18 -54.49 44.31
N THR A 191 -3.23 -54.66 43.38
CA THR A 191 -2.74 -55.88 42.68
C THR A 191 -3.52 -56.53 41.53
N LEU A 192 -2.75 -56.95 40.51
CA LEU A 192 -3.18 -57.65 39.29
C LEU A 192 -3.41 -59.15 39.53
N HIS A 193 -4.24 -59.82 38.70
CA HIS A 193 -3.77 -60.81 37.70
C HIS A 193 -4.89 -61.48 36.87
N ALA A 194 -4.52 -61.86 35.64
CA ALA A 194 -4.94 -63.04 34.85
C ALA A 194 -6.35 -63.18 34.24
N VAL A 195 -6.37 -63.11 32.89
CA VAL A 195 -6.86 -64.10 31.91
C VAL A 195 -8.15 -64.90 32.18
N GLY A 196 -9.10 -64.79 31.24
CA GLY A 196 -10.11 -65.82 30.96
C GLY A 196 -10.64 -65.71 29.52
N ALA A 197 -10.58 -66.80 28.74
CA ALA A 197 -11.11 -66.89 27.37
C ALA A 197 -11.90 -68.21 27.20
N PRO A 198 -12.95 -68.25 26.36
CA PRO A 198 -13.67 -69.49 26.02
C PRO A 198 -13.24 -70.11 24.66
N PRO A 199 -13.24 -71.45 24.51
CA PRO A 199 -12.99 -72.19 23.26
C PRO A 199 -14.29 -72.61 22.47
N PRO A 200 -14.19 -73.30 21.29
CA PRO A 200 -15.28 -73.54 20.31
C PRO A 200 -15.73 -75.04 20.29
N PRO A 201 -16.14 -75.75 19.18
CA PRO A 201 -16.75 -75.47 17.84
C PRO A 201 -18.02 -76.39 17.60
N PRO A 202 -18.23 -77.22 16.54
CA PRO A 202 -18.36 -77.10 15.05
C PRO A 202 -19.79 -77.58 14.56
N PRO A 203 -20.03 -78.35 13.45
CA PRO A 203 -19.64 -78.30 12.01
C PRO A 203 -20.85 -78.23 11.00
N GLY A 204 -20.60 -78.03 9.69
CA GLY A 204 -21.67 -78.09 8.65
C GLY A 204 -21.27 -78.02 7.15
N GLN A 205 -20.53 -79.04 6.65
CA GLN A 205 -20.48 -79.55 5.26
C GLN A 205 -20.42 -78.65 3.98
N THR A 206 -19.20 -78.56 3.40
CA THR A 206 -18.77 -78.99 2.03
C THR A 206 -19.33 -78.42 0.69
N VAL A 207 -18.38 -77.84 -0.11
CA VAL A 207 -18.06 -78.08 -1.56
C VAL A 207 -18.73 -77.22 -2.67
N VAL A 208 -17.97 -76.23 -3.20
CA VAL A 208 -17.65 -75.89 -4.65
C VAL A 208 -18.81 -75.82 -5.68
N MET A 209 -19.01 -74.86 -6.61
CA MET A 209 -18.47 -73.54 -7.12
C MET A 209 -19.47 -73.05 -8.25
N PRO A 210 -19.31 -71.98 -9.09
CA PRO A 210 -18.36 -70.84 -9.13
C PRO A 210 -19.00 -69.41 -9.30
N ARG A 211 -18.11 -68.39 -9.39
CA ARG A 211 -18.16 -67.03 -9.99
C ARG A 211 -19.50 -66.34 -10.38
N PRO A 212 -19.73 -65.11 -9.87
CA PRO A 212 -20.51 -64.04 -10.53
C PRO A 212 -19.66 -62.79 -10.91
N ALA A 213 -20.29 -61.84 -11.63
CA ALA A 213 -19.67 -60.71 -12.32
C ALA A 213 -19.37 -59.46 -11.44
N GLY A 214 -18.55 -58.54 -11.97
CA GLY A 214 -18.04 -57.36 -11.25
C GLY A 214 -18.94 -56.10 -11.29
N PRO A 215 -18.70 -55.12 -10.39
CA PRO A 215 -19.47 -53.88 -10.27
C PRO A 215 -19.04 -52.78 -11.27
N PRO A 216 -19.88 -51.74 -11.50
CA PRO A 216 -19.75 -50.79 -12.62
C PRO A 216 -18.74 -49.64 -12.41
N ALA A 217 -18.43 -48.94 -13.51
CA ALA A 217 -17.44 -47.87 -13.56
C ALA A 217 -17.89 -46.56 -12.87
N PRO A 218 -16.97 -45.80 -12.25
CA PRO A 218 -17.25 -44.51 -11.64
C PRO A 218 -17.37 -43.36 -12.67
N ALA A 219 -18.12 -42.33 -12.30
CA ALA A 219 -18.37 -41.12 -13.11
C ALA A 219 -17.11 -40.27 -13.37
N PRO A 220 -17.07 -39.48 -14.47
CA PRO A 220 -15.86 -38.75 -14.88
C PRO A 220 -15.51 -37.59 -13.94
N ALA A 221 -14.25 -37.55 -13.51
CA ALA A 221 -13.68 -36.44 -12.74
C ALA A 221 -13.53 -35.16 -13.59
N PRO A 222 -13.56 -33.96 -12.97
CA PRO A 222 -13.33 -32.70 -13.68
C PRO A 222 -11.92 -32.66 -14.31
N PRO A 223 -11.75 -31.99 -15.47
CA PRO A 223 -10.53 -32.08 -16.27
C PRO A 223 -9.31 -31.53 -15.53
N GLY A 224 -8.26 -32.35 -15.45
CA GLY A 224 -7.08 -32.09 -14.63
C GLY A 224 -6.29 -30.84 -15.03
N GLY A 225 -5.86 -30.08 -14.03
CA GLY A 225 -4.83 -29.07 -14.20
C GLY A 225 -3.49 -29.74 -14.51
N GLY A 226 -2.95 -29.50 -15.71
CA GLY A 226 -1.66 -30.04 -16.12
C GLY A 226 -0.53 -29.63 -15.17
N SER A 227 0.26 -30.61 -14.73
CA SER A 227 1.40 -30.45 -13.83
C SER A 227 2.57 -29.73 -14.50
N GLY A 228 2.49 -28.40 -14.58
CA GLY A 228 3.63 -27.54 -14.89
C GLY A 228 4.50 -27.34 -13.65
N GLY A 229 5.64 -28.02 -13.56
CA GLY A 229 6.58 -27.87 -12.44
C GLY A 229 7.05 -26.42 -12.26
N GLY A 230 6.66 -25.81 -11.14
CA GLY A 230 7.01 -24.44 -10.78
C GLY A 230 7.47 -24.38 -9.32
N SER A 231 8.72 -23.98 -9.10
CA SER A 231 9.36 -23.91 -7.79
C SER A 231 8.68 -22.92 -6.83
N GLY A 232 8.48 -23.34 -5.58
CA GLY A 232 8.56 -22.52 -4.37
C GLY A 232 7.89 -21.13 -4.39
N GLY A 233 6.57 -21.07 -4.49
CA GLY A 233 5.83 -19.84 -4.16
C GLY A 233 5.69 -19.68 -2.64
N GLY A 234 6.48 -18.79 -2.03
CA GLY A 234 6.29 -18.38 -0.63
C GLY A 234 4.96 -17.63 -0.42
N ALA A 235 4.61 -17.35 0.84
CA ALA A 235 3.32 -16.76 1.24
C ALA A 235 2.98 -15.41 0.58
N TYR A 236 3.96 -14.74 -0.04
CA TYR A 236 3.86 -13.45 -0.72
C TYR A 236 3.99 -13.53 -2.26
N GLY A 237 3.79 -14.70 -2.86
CA GLY A 237 3.88 -14.88 -4.32
C GLY A 237 2.62 -14.48 -5.10
N LEU A 238 2.79 -13.90 -6.30
CA LEU A 238 1.68 -13.58 -7.22
C LEU A 238 1.03 -14.85 -7.81
N VAL A 239 -0.28 -15.02 -7.64
CA VAL A 239 -1.05 -16.16 -8.17
C VAL A 239 -1.86 -15.72 -9.41
N GLU A 240 -1.65 -16.40 -10.55
CA GLU A 240 -2.47 -16.18 -11.76
C GLU A 240 -3.79 -16.94 -11.64
N THR A 241 -4.89 -16.27 -11.95
CA THR A 241 -6.26 -16.80 -11.84
C THR A 241 -6.91 -16.87 -13.22
N LYS A 242 -7.97 -17.67 -13.35
CA LYS A 242 -8.81 -17.74 -14.56
C LYS A 242 -10.30 -17.48 -14.22
N PRO A 243 -10.66 -16.27 -13.74
CA PRO A 243 -12.05 -15.88 -13.58
C PRO A 243 -12.79 -15.95 -14.93
N PRO A 244 -14.12 -16.23 -14.94
CA PRO A 244 -14.95 -16.34 -16.14
C PRO A 244 -15.26 -14.96 -16.76
N LEU A 245 -14.22 -14.17 -17.05
CA LEU A 245 -14.35 -12.85 -17.66
C LEU A 245 -14.72 -12.98 -19.15
N PRO A 246 -15.65 -12.15 -19.67
CA PRO A 246 -15.96 -12.12 -21.10
C PRO A 246 -14.71 -11.96 -21.97
N ALA A 247 -13.75 -11.12 -21.55
CA ALA A 247 -12.48 -10.89 -22.27
C ALA A 247 -11.56 -12.12 -22.39
N LYS A 248 -11.85 -13.22 -21.69
CA LYS A 248 -11.07 -14.48 -21.74
C LYS A 248 -11.85 -15.66 -22.31
N MET A 249 -13.10 -15.48 -22.73
CA MET A 249 -13.90 -16.54 -23.33
C MET A 249 -13.49 -16.77 -24.80
N GLY A 250 -13.52 -18.04 -25.25
CA GLY A 250 -13.25 -18.37 -26.65
C GLY A 250 -14.32 -17.82 -27.60
N PRO A 251 -14.05 -17.66 -28.92
CA PRO A 251 -14.88 -16.84 -29.83
C PRO A 251 -16.39 -17.10 -29.80
N ARG A 252 -16.81 -18.37 -29.63
CA ARG A 252 -18.22 -18.77 -29.60
C ARG A 252 -18.91 -18.45 -28.26
N ALA A 253 -18.18 -18.50 -27.15
CA ALA A 253 -18.66 -18.08 -25.83
C ALA A 253 -18.55 -16.56 -25.64
N ALA A 254 -17.49 -15.95 -26.19
CA ALA A 254 -17.36 -14.50 -26.30
C ALA A 254 -18.47 -13.90 -27.17
N ALA A 255 -18.89 -14.53 -28.26
CA ALA A 255 -20.05 -14.09 -29.05
C ALA A 255 -21.36 -14.16 -28.25
N ALA A 256 -21.57 -15.21 -27.46
CA ALA A 256 -22.75 -15.33 -26.59
C ALA A 256 -22.76 -14.32 -25.44
N ALA A 257 -21.58 -13.98 -24.89
CA ALA A 257 -21.43 -12.91 -23.89
C ALA A 257 -21.56 -11.51 -24.52
N ALA A 258 -20.95 -11.28 -25.68
CA ALA A 258 -20.99 -10.00 -26.41
C ALA A 258 -22.39 -9.68 -26.96
N ALA A 259 -23.18 -10.71 -27.30
CA ALA A 259 -24.60 -10.55 -27.64
C ALA A 259 -25.48 -10.07 -26.46
N LYS A 260 -24.93 -9.99 -25.24
CA LYS A 260 -25.57 -9.37 -24.05
C LYS A 260 -24.74 -8.28 -23.38
N ILE A 261 -23.49 -8.06 -23.80
CA ILE A 261 -22.55 -7.09 -23.22
C ILE A 261 -21.77 -6.43 -24.37
N ALA A 262 -22.20 -5.24 -24.79
CA ALA A 262 -21.49 -4.46 -25.79
C ALA A 262 -20.18 -3.88 -25.23
N SER A 263 -19.09 -4.65 -25.38
CA SER A 263 -17.65 -4.27 -25.35
C SER A 263 -17.06 -3.51 -24.16
N THR A 264 -17.84 -3.00 -23.21
CA THR A 264 -17.38 -1.94 -22.28
C THR A 264 -17.05 -2.44 -20.86
N TYR A 265 -17.54 -3.63 -20.50
CA TYR A 265 -17.41 -4.23 -19.16
C TYR A 265 -16.92 -5.70 -19.22
N ASP A 266 -15.92 -5.99 -20.05
CA ASP A 266 -15.41 -7.34 -20.30
C ASP A 266 -14.31 -7.81 -19.32
N MET A 267 -13.82 -6.90 -18.46
CA MET A 267 -12.75 -7.16 -17.46
C MET A 267 -13.29 -7.55 -16.08
N VAL A 268 -14.62 -7.62 -15.90
CA VAL A 268 -15.29 -7.93 -14.63
C VAL A 268 -16.36 -9.00 -14.79
N GLU A 269 -16.72 -9.66 -13.69
CA GLU A 269 -17.85 -10.61 -13.67
C GLU A 269 -19.16 -9.84 -13.50
N ALA A 270 -20.19 -10.16 -14.29
CA ALA A 270 -21.46 -9.44 -14.26
C ALA A 270 -22.23 -9.73 -12.95
N MET A 271 -22.50 -8.68 -12.17
CA MET A 271 -23.31 -8.75 -10.95
C MET A 271 -24.71 -8.22 -11.27
N SER A 272 -25.76 -8.99 -10.94
CA SER A 272 -27.15 -8.59 -11.20
C SER A 272 -27.75 -7.90 -9.97
N TYR A 273 -28.45 -6.79 -10.21
CA TYR A 273 -29.11 -5.98 -9.19
C TYR A 273 -30.56 -5.71 -9.57
N LEU A 274 -31.45 -5.70 -8.57
CA LEU A 274 -32.79 -5.12 -8.68
C LEU A 274 -32.70 -3.64 -8.33
N PHE A 275 -32.99 -2.78 -9.30
CA PHE A 275 -33.03 -1.33 -9.12
C PHE A 275 -34.47 -0.84 -8.92
N VAL A 276 -34.65 0.05 -7.95
CA VAL A 276 -35.92 0.71 -7.63
C VAL A 276 -35.66 2.21 -7.49
N SER A 277 -36.10 3.01 -8.46
CA SER A 277 -35.99 4.47 -8.39
C SER A 277 -37.31 5.08 -7.94
N VAL A 278 -37.29 5.69 -6.75
CA VAL A 278 -38.41 6.39 -6.12
C VAL A 278 -38.33 7.87 -6.46
N ILE A 279 -39.20 8.34 -7.35
CA ILE A 279 -39.03 9.67 -7.96
C ILE A 279 -39.90 10.71 -7.25
N LYS A 280 -41.22 10.51 -7.22
CA LYS A 280 -42.19 11.41 -6.58
C LYS A 280 -43.51 10.71 -6.29
N ALA A 281 -44.36 11.29 -5.46
CA ALA A 281 -45.76 10.91 -5.33
C ALA A 281 -46.69 12.12 -5.55
N ARG A 282 -47.99 11.87 -5.72
CA ARG A 282 -49.04 12.89 -5.80
C ARG A 282 -50.32 12.44 -5.11
N ASP A 283 -51.13 13.43 -4.74
CA ASP A 283 -52.48 13.26 -4.17
C ASP A 283 -52.52 12.30 -2.97
N LEU A 284 -51.46 12.30 -2.13
CA LEU A 284 -51.37 11.41 -0.98
C LEU A 284 -52.47 11.73 0.05
N PRO A 285 -53.19 10.71 0.57
CA PRO A 285 -54.25 10.94 1.55
C PRO A 285 -53.66 11.32 2.92
N THR A 286 -54.05 12.49 3.42
CA THR A 286 -53.77 12.94 4.80
C THR A 286 -54.53 12.08 5.81
N LYS A 287 -53.85 11.59 6.85
CA LYS A 287 -54.46 10.79 7.93
C LYS A 287 -54.57 11.54 9.26
N ASP A 288 -53.76 12.57 9.43
CA ASP A 288 -53.61 13.30 10.68
C ASP A 288 -54.74 14.28 11.00
N VAL A 289 -55.13 14.29 12.28
CA VAL A 289 -56.00 15.32 12.86
C VAL A 289 -55.31 16.71 12.86
N THR A 290 -53.98 16.75 12.76
CA THR A 290 -53.16 17.97 12.68
C THR A 290 -53.03 18.53 11.26
N GLY A 291 -53.37 17.75 10.22
CA GLY A 291 -53.30 18.15 8.82
C GLY A 291 -51.89 18.28 8.21
N ALA A 292 -50.84 17.90 8.95
CA ALA A 292 -49.49 17.75 8.39
C ALA A 292 -49.33 16.35 7.79
N LEU A 293 -48.57 16.24 6.70
CA LEU A 293 -48.16 14.95 6.09
C LEU A 293 -46.68 15.09 5.73
N ASP A 294 -45.83 14.30 6.38
CA ASP A 294 -44.37 14.32 6.31
C ASP A 294 -43.84 13.03 5.63
N PRO A 295 -44.21 12.76 4.36
CA PRO A 295 -44.13 11.42 3.80
C PRO A 295 -42.71 10.94 3.50
N PHE A 296 -42.53 9.63 3.65
CA PHE A 296 -41.34 8.91 3.21
C PHE A 296 -41.72 7.56 2.58
N VAL A 297 -40.76 6.95 1.89
CA VAL A 297 -40.96 5.66 1.21
C VAL A 297 -40.00 4.63 1.78
N GLU A 298 -40.57 3.49 2.16
CA GLU A 298 -39.87 2.27 2.57
C GLU A 298 -39.90 1.27 1.40
N VAL A 299 -38.71 0.95 0.86
CA VAL A 299 -38.52 -0.05 -0.20
C VAL A 299 -37.97 -1.32 0.43
N LYS A 300 -38.70 -2.42 0.34
CA LYS A 300 -38.41 -3.66 1.06
C LYS A 300 -38.40 -4.87 0.12
N VAL A 301 -37.37 -5.71 0.26
CA VAL A 301 -37.25 -7.00 -0.43
C VAL A 301 -36.73 -8.03 0.56
N GLY A 302 -37.60 -8.94 1.00
CA GLY A 302 -37.32 -9.87 2.11
C GLY A 302 -36.94 -9.12 3.38
N ASN A 303 -35.74 -9.41 3.90
CA ASN A 303 -35.19 -8.75 5.09
C ASN A 303 -34.48 -7.40 4.79
N PHE A 304 -34.22 -7.06 3.53
CA PHE A 304 -33.60 -5.78 3.19
C PHE A 304 -34.63 -4.66 3.13
N LYS A 305 -34.32 -3.55 3.79
CA LYS A 305 -35.18 -2.37 3.91
C LYS A 305 -34.36 -1.10 3.64
N GLY A 306 -34.69 -0.41 2.55
CA GLY A 306 -34.21 0.94 2.24
C GLY A 306 -35.28 1.97 2.57
N ILE A 307 -34.88 3.16 3.02
CA ILE A 307 -35.81 4.25 3.39
C ILE A 307 -35.35 5.56 2.72
N THR A 308 -36.30 6.36 2.22
CA THR A 308 -36.02 7.73 1.74
C THR A 308 -35.89 8.73 2.89
N LYS A 309 -35.45 9.96 2.60
CA LYS A 309 -35.72 11.09 3.51
C LYS A 309 -37.23 11.32 3.63
N HIS A 310 -37.68 11.74 4.80
CA HIS A 310 -39.00 12.38 4.98
C HIS A 310 -38.95 13.80 4.41
N LEU A 311 -40.10 14.32 4.01
CA LEU A 311 -40.25 15.67 3.47
C LEU A 311 -41.43 16.35 4.15
N ASP A 312 -41.14 17.35 4.96
CA ASP A 312 -42.14 17.97 5.85
C ASP A 312 -43.28 18.64 5.07
N LYS A 313 -44.52 18.36 5.48
CA LYS A 313 -45.78 18.99 5.05
C LYS A 313 -45.99 19.02 3.54
N ASN A 314 -45.70 17.91 2.86
CA ASN A 314 -45.72 17.84 1.39
C ASN A 314 -46.56 16.66 0.85
N PRO A 315 -47.82 16.89 0.41
CA PRO A 315 -48.66 15.87 -0.22
C PRO A 315 -48.25 15.49 -1.65
N ASN A 316 -47.27 16.19 -2.24
CA ASN A 316 -46.70 15.92 -3.57
C ASN A 316 -45.16 15.79 -3.50
N PRO A 317 -44.64 14.84 -2.70
CA PRO A 317 -43.22 14.73 -2.38
C PRO A 317 -42.37 14.31 -3.58
N VAL A 318 -41.11 14.76 -3.61
CA VAL A 318 -40.13 14.44 -4.68
C VAL A 318 -38.82 14.00 -4.04
N TRP A 319 -38.50 12.71 -4.11
CA TRP A 319 -37.32 12.13 -3.45
C TRP A 319 -36.14 11.90 -4.39
N ARG A 320 -36.38 11.44 -5.63
CA ARG A 320 -35.35 11.07 -6.63
C ARG A 320 -34.25 10.17 -6.06
N GLN A 321 -34.62 9.14 -5.30
CA GLN A 321 -33.69 8.23 -4.65
C GLN A 321 -33.80 6.82 -5.26
N THR A 322 -32.65 6.27 -5.67
CA THR A 322 -32.56 4.91 -6.23
C THR A 322 -31.98 3.94 -5.21
N PHE A 323 -32.56 2.74 -5.15
CA PHE A 323 -32.13 1.61 -4.32
C PHE A 323 -31.71 0.46 -5.22
N ALA A 324 -30.63 -0.24 -4.85
CA ALA A 324 -30.05 -1.38 -5.55
C ALA A 324 -29.93 -2.57 -4.60
N PHE A 325 -30.66 -3.64 -4.90
CA PHE A 325 -30.65 -4.88 -4.12
C PHE A 325 -29.87 -5.95 -4.90
N SER A 326 -28.84 -6.53 -4.27
CA SER A 326 -28.03 -7.59 -4.91
C SER A 326 -28.87 -8.84 -5.14
N ARG A 327 -28.98 -9.29 -6.41
CA ARG A 327 -29.76 -10.49 -6.77
C ARG A 327 -29.32 -11.73 -6.01
N VAL A 328 -28.02 -11.85 -5.72
CA VAL A 328 -27.40 -12.98 -5.01
C VAL A 328 -27.90 -13.09 -3.55
N HIS A 329 -28.35 -11.98 -2.97
CA HIS A 329 -28.83 -11.93 -1.58
C HIS A 329 -30.36 -11.87 -1.46
N LEU A 330 -31.12 -11.79 -2.57
CA LEU A 330 -32.58 -11.74 -2.50
C LEU A 330 -33.15 -13.02 -1.91
N GLN A 331 -33.89 -12.87 -0.80
CA GLN A 331 -34.53 -13.98 -0.08
C GLN A 331 -35.98 -14.21 -0.52
N THR A 332 -36.58 -13.27 -1.24
CA THR A 332 -37.97 -13.30 -1.71
C THR A 332 -38.09 -12.73 -3.11
N ASN A 333 -39.03 -13.23 -3.91
CA ASN A 333 -39.37 -12.68 -5.22
C ASN A 333 -40.39 -11.53 -5.16
N GLN A 334 -40.71 -11.00 -3.97
CA GLN A 334 -41.66 -9.90 -3.82
C GLN A 334 -40.93 -8.62 -3.42
N LEU A 335 -41.11 -7.57 -4.22
CA LEU A 335 -40.69 -6.20 -3.92
C LEU A 335 -41.90 -5.43 -3.37
N GLU A 336 -41.77 -4.86 -2.17
CA GLU A 336 -42.77 -3.98 -1.57
C GLU A 336 -42.25 -2.53 -1.55
N VAL A 337 -43.06 -1.59 -2.02
CA VAL A 337 -42.80 -0.14 -1.94
C VAL A 337 -43.93 0.48 -1.13
N ILE A 338 -43.63 0.92 0.10
CA ILE A 338 -44.61 1.35 1.09
C ILE A 338 -44.41 2.85 1.36
N VAL A 339 -45.44 3.65 1.15
CA VAL A 339 -45.49 5.06 1.54
C VAL A 339 -46.00 5.14 2.97
N LYS A 340 -45.27 5.90 3.81
CA LYS A 340 -45.61 6.16 5.20
C LYS A 340 -45.58 7.65 5.49
N ASP A 341 -46.34 8.02 6.51
CA ASP A 341 -46.23 9.33 7.15
C ASP A 341 -45.29 9.21 8.35
N LYS A 342 -44.46 10.23 8.59
CA LYS A 342 -43.52 10.22 9.72
C LYS A 342 -44.14 10.97 10.88
N ASP A 343 -44.33 10.26 11.99
CA ASP A 343 -45.14 10.76 13.10
C ASP A 343 -44.39 10.64 14.43
N VAL A 344 -44.76 11.47 15.42
CA VAL A 344 -44.06 11.60 16.70
C VAL A 344 -44.19 10.34 17.56
N VAL A 345 -45.32 9.63 17.45
CA VAL A 345 -45.62 8.43 18.25
C VAL A 345 -45.36 7.15 17.45
N LYS A 346 -45.79 7.09 16.18
CA LYS A 346 -45.64 5.91 15.33
C LYS A 346 -45.92 6.22 13.86
N ASP A 347 -44.95 5.98 12.97
CA ASP A 347 -45.10 6.15 11.52
C ASP A 347 -46.37 5.48 10.97
N ASP A 348 -47.22 6.28 10.31
CA ASP A 348 -48.53 5.84 9.87
C ASP A 348 -48.51 5.32 8.42
N PHE A 349 -49.34 4.32 8.11
CA PHE A 349 -49.33 3.68 6.79
C PHE A 349 -50.20 4.46 5.80
N VAL A 350 -49.60 5.04 4.76
CA VAL A 350 -50.35 5.77 3.72
C VAL A 350 -50.83 4.83 2.62
N GLY A 351 -49.94 4.02 2.04
CA GLY A 351 -50.30 3.04 0.99
C GLY A 351 -49.10 2.22 0.51
N ARG A 352 -49.33 1.20 -0.34
CA ARG A 352 -48.28 0.33 -0.89
C ARG A 352 -48.43 0.01 -2.38
N VAL A 353 -47.33 -0.35 -3.03
CA VAL A 353 -47.28 -1.03 -4.33
C VAL A 353 -46.42 -2.28 -4.15
N ALA A 354 -46.79 -3.39 -4.81
CA ALA A 354 -45.99 -4.61 -4.81
C ALA A 354 -45.73 -5.09 -6.24
N PHE A 355 -44.56 -5.69 -6.46
CA PHE A 355 -44.13 -6.27 -7.73
C PHE A 355 -43.60 -7.69 -7.52
N ASP A 356 -43.90 -8.61 -8.44
CA ASP A 356 -43.13 -9.86 -8.55
C ASP A 356 -41.83 -9.57 -9.30
N VAL A 357 -40.70 -10.00 -8.73
CA VAL A 357 -39.35 -9.79 -9.28
C VAL A 357 -39.13 -10.53 -10.61
N THR A 358 -39.94 -11.55 -10.91
CA THR A 358 -39.90 -12.28 -12.18
C THR A 358 -40.50 -11.49 -13.36
N ASP A 359 -41.44 -10.59 -13.11
CA ASP A 359 -42.07 -9.73 -14.12
C ASP A 359 -41.25 -8.45 -14.44
N ILE A 360 -40.20 -8.18 -13.66
CA ILE A 360 -39.41 -6.94 -13.78
C ILE A 360 -38.50 -7.00 -15.02
N PRO A 361 -38.58 -6.02 -15.94
CA PRO A 361 -37.78 -6.04 -17.16
C PRO A 361 -36.29 -5.87 -16.87
N SER A 362 -35.46 -6.56 -17.67
CA SER A 362 -34.01 -6.40 -17.65
C SER A 362 -33.56 -5.22 -18.52
N ARG A 363 -32.58 -4.44 -18.04
CA ARG A 363 -31.87 -3.38 -18.78
C ARG A 363 -30.38 -3.59 -18.63
N VAL A 364 -29.62 -3.57 -19.72
CA VAL A 364 -28.15 -3.60 -19.67
C VAL A 364 -27.61 -2.53 -20.63
N PRO A 365 -26.68 -1.64 -20.20
CA PRO A 365 -26.06 -0.67 -21.12
C PRO A 365 -25.54 -1.34 -22.40
N PRO A 366 -25.86 -0.83 -23.60
CA PRO A 366 -26.30 0.54 -23.88
C PRO A 366 -27.83 0.80 -23.87
N ASP A 367 -28.65 -0.11 -23.34
CA ASP A 367 -30.11 0.06 -23.28
C ASP A 367 -30.53 1.39 -22.63
N SER A 368 -31.46 2.08 -23.28
CA SER A 368 -32.00 3.36 -22.81
C SER A 368 -32.63 3.23 -21.41
N PRO A 369 -32.58 4.29 -20.57
CA PRO A 369 -33.22 4.26 -19.25
C PRO A 369 -34.72 4.01 -19.35
N LEU A 370 -35.23 3.16 -18.46
CA LEU A 370 -36.65 2.83 -18.40
C LEU A 370 -37.45 4.08 -17.99
N ALA A 371 -38.48 4.42 -18.77
CA ALA A 371 -39.34 5.56 -18.48
C ALA A 371 -40.10 5.34 -17.15
N PRO A 372 -40.06 6.30 -16.20
CA PRO A 372 -40.84 6.24 -14.96
C PRO A 372 -42.34 6.13 -15.21
N GLN A 373 -43.02 5.30 -14.43
CA GLN A 373 -44.46 5.06 -14.53
C GLN A 373 -45.17 5.42 -13.22
N TRP A 374 -46.44 5.84 -13.33
CA TRP A 374 -47.31 6.08 -12.19
C TRP A 374 -48.00 4.78 -11.74
N TYR A 375 -47.91 4.50 -10.45
CA TYR A 375 -48.56 3.37 -9.80
C TYR A 375 -49.54 3.88 -8.75
N ARG A 376 -50.78 3.40 -8.82
CA ARG A 376 -51.82 3.73 -7.84
C ARG A 376 -51.59 2.95 -6.56
N LEU A 377 -51.56 3.63 -5.43
CA LEU A 377 -51.32 3.01 -4.12
C LEU A 377 -52.50 2.09 -3.74
N ALA A 378 -52.18 0.98 -3.08
CA ALA A 378 -53.13 0.08 -2.44
C ALA A 378 -53.09 0.22 -0.91
N ASP A 379 -54.20 -0.13 -0.26
CA ASP A 379 -54.32 -0.14 1.20
C ASP A 379 -53.67 -1.40 1.83
N ARG A 380 -53.98 -1.68 3.11
CA ARG A 380 -53.52 -2.89 3.81
C ARG A 380 -54.27 -4.16 3.35
N SER A 381 -55.51 -4.07 2.89
CA SER A 381 -56.26 -5.21 2.33
C SER A 381 -55.85 -5.58 0.90
N GLY A 382 -55.29 -4.63 0.15
CA GLY A 382 -54.90 -4.78 -1.26
C GLY A 382 -55.81 -4.01 -2.25
N GLU A 383 -56.84 -3.31 -1.77
CA GLU A 383 -57.69 -2.47 -2.60
C GLU A 383 -56.97 -1.16 -3.00
N LYS A 384 -57.18 -0.73 -4.25
CA LYS A 384 -56.58 0.50 -4.78
C LYS A 384 -57.24 1.73 -4.17
N LEU A 385 -56.44 2.62 -3.59
CA LEU A 385 -56.90 3.86 -2.98
C LEU A 385 -57.53 4.80 -4.01
N ARG A 386 -58.56 5.56 -3.59
CA ARG A 386 -59.20 6.56 -4.46
C ARG A 386 -58.25 7.70 -4.83
N HIS A 387 -57.38 8.11 -3.91
CA HIS A 387 -56.35 9.12 -4.08
C HIS A 387 -54.99 8.55 -3.62
N GLY A 388 -53.89 9.03 -4.20
CA GLY A 388 -52.53 8.60 -3.89
C GLY A 388 -51.90 7.76 -5.00
N GLU A 389 -50.94 8.36 -5.70
CA GLU A 389 -50.13 7.69 -6.72
C GLU A 389 -48.63 7.94 -6.49
N ILE A 390 -47.80 6.94 -6.80
CA ILE A 390 -46.34 7.02 -6.71
C ILE A 390 -45.70 6.76 -8.08
N MET A 391 -44.73 7.59 -8.45
CA MET A 391 -43.94 7.45 -9.67
C MET A 391 -42.67 6.66 -9.38
N LEU A 392 -42.56 5.49 -10.03
CA LEU A 392 -41.46 4.55 -9.85
C LEU A 392 -40.86 4.15 -11.20
N ALA A 393 -39.57 3.85 -11.22
CA ALA A 393 -38.94 3.05 -12.26
C ALA A 393 -38.28 1.83 -11.60
N VAL A 394 -38.57 0.62 -12.11
CA VAL A 394 -38.12 -0.64 -11.53
C VAL A 394 -37.56 -1.52 -12.63
N TRP A 395 -36.33 -2.02 -12.48
CA TRP A 395 -35.67 -2.84 -13.51
C TRP A 395 -34.61 -3.77 -12.91
N MET A 396 -34.31 -4.86 -13.62
CA MET A 396 -33.16 -5.73 -13.34
C MET A 396 -31.95 -5.23 -14.15
N GLY A 397 -30.93 -4.72 -13.45
CA GLY A 397 -29.72 -4.18 -14.06
C GLY A 397 -28.45 -4.91 -13.65
N THR A 398 -27.30 -4.30 -13.97
CA THR A 398 -25.97 -4.74 -13.55
C THR A 398 -25.17 -3.61 -12.92
N GLN A 399 -23.94 -3.88 -12.46
CA GLN A 399 -23.04 -2.84 -11.93
C GLN A 399 -22.58 -1.82 -12.99
N ALA A 400 -22.87 -2.07 -14.27
CA ALA A 400 -22.61 -1.13 -15.37
C ALA A 400 -23.70 -0.04 -15.50
N ASP A 401 -24.85 -0.19 -14.83
CA ASP A 401 -25.93 0.80 -14.89
C ASP A 401 -25.49 2.14 -14.29
N GLU A 402 -25.86 3.25 -14.94
CA GLU A 402 -25.54 4.62 -14.51
C GLU A 402 -26.04 4.89 -13.07
N ALA A 403 -27.16 4.27 -12.67
CA ALA A 403 -27.71 4.40 -11.34
C ALA A 403 -26.88 3.69 -10.25
N PHE A 404 -25.98 2.77 -10.61
CA PHE A 404 -25.24 1.91 -9.66
C PHE A 404 -24.39 2.71 -8.66
N ALA A 405 -23.70 3.76 -9.12
CA ALA A 405 -22.77 4.53 -8.29
C ALA A 405 -23.50 5.40 -7.24
N GLU A 406 -24.70 5.90 -7.56
CA GLU A 406 -25.46 6.81 -6.69
C GLU A 406 -26.52 6.10 -5.82
N ALA A 407 -26.93 4.89 -6.21
CA ALA A 407 -27.93 4.11 -5.49
C ALA A 407 -27.52 3.80 -4.04
N TRP A 408 -28.51 3.67 -3.17
CA TRP A 408 -28.38 2.97 -1.89
C TRP A 408 -28.22 1.48 -2.17
N HIS A 409 -27.27 0.79 -1.52
CA HIS A 409 -27.02 -0.64 -1.74
C HIS A 409 -27.47 -1.48 -0.54
N SER A 410 -28.07 -2.64 -0.81
CA SER A 410 -28.62 -3.52 0.23
C SER A 410 -27.59 -4.10 1.20
N ASP A 411 -26.30 -4.12 0.86
CA ASP A 411 -25.23 -4.50 1.79
C ASP A 411 -24.90 -3.39 2.82
N ALA A 412 -25.21 -2.12 2.52
CA ALA A 412 -25.09 -0.99 3.44
C ALA A 412 -26.32 -0.79 4.36
N HIS A 413 -27.26 -1.75 4.41
CA HIS A 413 -28.53 -1.63 5.14
C HIS A 413 -28.43 -1.40 6.66
N SER A 414 -27.31 -1.77 7.28
CA SER A 414 -27.07 -1.60 8.72
C SER A 414 -26.54 -0.21 9.10
N LEU A 415 -26.39 0.70 8.14
CA LEU A 415 -25.78 2.02 8.35
C LEU A 415 -26.81 3.13 8.51
N SER A 416 -26.44 4.18 9.24
CA SER A 416 -27.16 5.44 9.22
C SER A 416 -27.15 6.06 7.81
N GLN A 417 -28.10 6.94 7.53
CA GLN A 417 -28.19 7.61 6.22
C GLN A 417 -26.92 8.41 5.87
N GLU A 418 -26.22 8.95 6.87
CA GLU A 418 -24.91 9.58 6.69
C GLU A 418 -23.82 8.54 6.37
N GLY A 419 -23.78 7.43 7.10
CA GLY A 419 -22.87 6.31 6.85
C GLY A 419 -22.97 5.76 5.42
N VAL A 420 -24.18 5.67 4.86
CA VAL A 420 -24.41 5.29 3.45
C VAL A 420 -23.73 6.25 2.47
N THR A 421 -23.70 7.56 2.74
CA THR A 421 -23.00 8.49 1.83
C THR A 421 -21.51 8.19 1.74
N ASN A 422 -20.91 7.72 2.85
CA ASN A 422 -19.50 7.33 2.94
C ASN A 422 -19.16 5.97 2.31
N THR A 423 -20.14 5.15 1.89
CA THR A 423 -19.89 3.86 1.24
C THR A 423 -19.95 3.88 -0.28
N ARG A 424 -20.39 4.98 -0.91
CA ARG A 424 -20.55 5.07 -2.37
C ARG A 424 -19.23 4.95 -3.16
N ALA A 425 -19.32 4.37 -4.36
CA ALA A 425 -18.25 4.43 -5.35
C ALA A 425 -18.18 5.84 -5.96
N LYS A 426 -16.97 6.30 -6.35
CA LYS A 426 -16.80 7.64 -6.95
C LYS A 426 -15.55 7.77 -7.81
N VAL A 427 -15.69 8.50 -8.91
CA VAL A 427 -14.58 9.02 -9.71
C VAL A 427 -14.24 10.44 -9.25
N TYR A 428 -12.96 10.74 -9.08
CA TYR A 428 -12.45 12.07 -8.74
C TYR A 428 -11.36 12.48 -9.73
N TYR A 429 -11.09 13.78 -9.77
CA TYR A 429 -10.03 14.34 -10.61
C TYR A 429 -9.10 15.22 -9.77
N SER A 430 -7.78 15.01 -9.92
CA SER A 430 -6.78 15.95 -9.38
C SER A 430 -7.04 17.36 -9.93
N PRO A 431 -6.92 18.41 -9.11
CA PRO A 431 -6.90 19.78 -9.61
C PRO A 431 -5.78 19.97 -10.63
N LYS A 432 -5.98 20.89 -11.59
CA LYS A 432 -4.96 21.18 -12.59
C LYS A 432 -3.89 22.09 -12.00
N LEU A 433 -2.81 21.48 -11.56
CA LEU A 433 -1.67 22.16 -10.93
C LEU A 433 -0.76 22.86 -11.95
N MET A 434 -0.18 23.98 -11.53
CA MET A 434 0.81 24.78 -12.27
C MET A 434 1.86 25.31 -11.28
N TYR A 435 3.07 25.60 -11.74
CA TYR A 435 4.02 26.36 -10.93
C TYR A 435 3.79 27.87 -11.15
N LEU A 436 3.61 28.62 -10.07
CA LEU A 436 3.64 30.08 -10.06
C LEU A 436 5.06 30.53 -9.70
N LYS A 437 5.74 31.18 -10.63
CA LYS A 437 7.08 31.75 -10.44
C LYS A 437 6.94 33.23 -10.11
N VAL A 438 7.60 33.64 -9.02
CA VAL A 438 7.60 35.00 -8.47
C VAL A 438 9.05 35.42 -8.30
N VAL A 439 9.51 36.41 -9.07
CA VAL A 439 10.81 37.05 -8.85
C VAL A 439 10.58 38.39 -8.17
N VAL A 440 11.11 38.53 -6.96
CA VAL A 440 11.10 39.79 -6.20
C VAL A 440 12.38 40.55 -6.53
N ILE A 441 12.25 41.60 -7.33
CA ILE A 441 13.41 42.32 -7.88
C ILE A 441 13.89 43.36 -6.88
N ALA A 442 13.04 44.34 -6.58
CA ALA A 442 13.33 45.45 -5.70
C ALA A 442 12.05 46.05 -5.11
N ALA A 443 12.19 46.93 -4.12
CA ALA A 443 11.15 47.87 -3.72
C ALA A 443 11.71 49.30 -3.71
N GLN A 444 10.81 50.28 -3.78
CA GLN A 444 11.11 51.71 -3.77
C GLN A 444 10.30 52.40 -2.67
N ASP A 445 10.88 53.47 -2.12
CA ASP A 445 10.24 54.41 -1.20
C ASP A 445 9.51 53.77 -0.01
N ILE A 446 10.15 52.77 0.63
CA ILE A 446 9.58 52.11 1.80
C ILE A 446 9.53 53.09 2.97
N VAL A 447 8.33 53.62 3.25
CA VAL A 447 8.05 54.44 4.44
C VAL A 447 7.96 53.56 5.70
N PRO A 448 8.83 53.74 6.71
CA PRO A 448 8.84 52.94 7.93
C PRO A 448 7.51 52.89 8.68
N ALA A 449 7.36 51.88 9.55
CA ALA A 449 6.22 51.76 10.46
C ALA A 449 6.06 53.00 11.36
N ALA A 450 4.82 53.37 11.70
CA ALA A 450 4.55 54.53 12.54
C ALA A 450 5.08 54.29 13.97
N GLY A 451 5.98 55.16 14.44
CA GLY A 451 6.75 54.96 15.68
C GLY A 451 8.24 54.66 15.47
N ALA A 452 8.68 54.37 14.24
CA ALA A 452 10.08 54.10 13.90
C ALA A 452 10.91 55.35 13.53
N ALA A 453 10.46 56.55 13.87
CA ALA A 453 11.05 57.83 13.45
C ALA A 453 12.37 58.15 14.19
N GLY A 454 13.46 57.45 13.83
CA GLY A 454 14.81 57.71 14.36
C GLY A 454 15.87 56.68 13.93
N GLU A 455 15.49 55.41 13.76
CA GLU A 455 16.41 54.32 13.40
C GLU A 455 16.54 54.16 11.87
N LYS A 456 17.53 54.82 11.25
CA LYS A 456 17.91 54.53 9.87
C LYS A 456 18.52 53.12 9.76
N GLY A 457 18.11 52.36 8.74
CA GLY A 457 18.80 51.12 8.34
C GLY A 457 18.14 49.79 8.75
N ARG A 458 16.88 49.81 9.21
CA ARG A 458 16.18 48.58 9.64
C ARG A 458 15.93 47.60 8.48
N PRO A 459 16.17 46.28 8.68
CA PRO A 459 16.04 45.29 7.62
C PRO A 459 14.58 45.02 7.24
N CYS A 460 14.24 45.33 5.99
CA CYS A 460 12.98 44.97 5.35
C CYS A 460 13.05 43.58 4.71
N ILE A 461 11.95 42.83 4.77
CA ILE A 461 11.79 41.51 4.14
C ILE A 461 10.52 41.53 3.29
N ALA A 462 10.56 41.00 2.07
CA ALA A 462 9.35 40.72 1.31
C ALA A 462 8.86 39.31 1.64
N LYS A 463 7.67 39.21 2.23
CA LYS A 463 6.92 37.96 2.44
C LYS A 463 5.96 37.75 1.28
N ILE A 464 6.01 36.56 0.70
CA ILE A 464 5.21 36.15 -0.45
C ILE A 464 4.36 34.97 -0.01
N GLN A 465 3.04 35.10 -0.11
CA GLN A 465 2.08 34.12 0.36
C GLN A 465 1.08 33.74 -0.74
N LEU A 466 0.89 32.44 -0.94
CA LEU A 466 -0.17 31.86 -1.78
C LEU A 466 -0.87 30.78 -0.97
N GLY A 467 -2.04 31.10 -0.43
CA GLY A 467 -2.75 30.22 0.52
C GLY A 467 -1.91 29.94 1.76
N SER A 468 -1.65 28.65 2.02
CA SER A 468 -0.77 28.16 3.08
C SER A 468 0.73 28.24 2.76
N GLN A 469 1.12 28.47 1.50
CA GLN A 469 2.52 28.55 1.10
C GLN A 469 3.09 29.94 1.39
N VAL A 470 4.05 30.02 2.30
CA VAL A 470 4.75 31.28 2.64
C VAL A 470 6.23 31.18 2.31
N ARG A 471 6.78 32.23 1.67
CA ARG A 471 8.21 32.46 1.46
C ARG A 471 8.59 33.86 1.93
N ARG A 472 9.88 34.06 2.21
CA ARG A 472 10.45 35.36 2.60
C ARG A 472 11.78 35.56 1.87
N THR A 473 12.06 36.80 1.46
CA THR A 473 13.38 37.20 0.97
C THR A 473 14.39 37.35 2.10
N ARG A 474 15.67 37.54 1.75
CA ARG A 474 16.70 37.93 2.71
C ARG A 474 16.44 39.34 3.25
N PRO A 475 16.76 39.62 4.53
CA PRO A 475 16.65 40.95 5.10
C PRO A 475 17.56 41.97 4.38
N GLN A 476 17.02 43.14 4.05
CA GLN A 476 17.75 44.24 3.41
C GLN A 476 17.51 45.56 4.14
N GLY A 477 18.58 46.21 4.63
CA GLY A 477 18.49 47.44 5.47
C GLY A 477 18.32 48.76 4.72
N GLN A 478 18.14 48.74 3.40
CA GLN A 478 18.04 49.95 2.58
C GLN A 478 16.57 50.33 2.31
N PRO A 479 16.21 51.64 2.24
CA PRO A 479 14.84 52.08 1.99
C PRO A 479 14.34 51.81 0.56
N SER A 480 15.26 51.51 -0.37
CA SER A 480 14.97 50.94 -1.69
C SER A 480 15.73 49.61 -1.84
N PRO A 481 15.27 48.53 -1.19
CA PRO A 481 15.99 47.27 -1.13
C PRO A 481 15.95 46.54 -2.48
N VAL A 482 17.04 45.86 -2.81
CA VAL A 482 17.17 45.01 -3.99
C VAL A 482 17.42 43.58 -3.53
N TRP A 483 16.58 42.65 -3.99
CA TRP A 483 16.67 41.23 -3.64
C TRP A 483 17.09 40.37 -4.84
N ASN A 484 16.44 40.55 -6.00
CA ASN A 484 16.58 39.67 -7.16
C ASN A 484 16.40 38.17 -6.82
N GLU A 485 15.50 37.87 -5.88
CA GLU A 485 15.25 36.50 -5.41
C GLU A 485 14.08 35.86 -6.16
N GLU A 486 14.23 34.58 -6.51
CA GLU A 486 13.23 33.79 -7.23
C GLU A 486 12.57 32.76 -6.30
N PHE A 487 11.24 32.74 -6.32
CA PHE A 487 10.41 31.76 -5.62
C PHE A 487 9.50 31.03 -6.61
N MET A 488 9.24 29.76 -6.34
CA MET A 488 8.20 28.99 -7.02
C MET A 488 7.20 28.49 -5.98
N PHE A 489 5.93 28.52 -6.36
CA PHE A 489 4.77 28.04 -5.61
C PHE A 489 3.98 27.06 -6.46
N VAL A 490 3.18 26.20 -5.85
CA VAL A 490 2.16 25.41 -6.58
C VAL A 490 0.84 26.18 -6.56
N ALA A 491 0.21 26.31 -7.72
CA ALA A 491 -1.11 26.91 -7.88
C ALA A 491 -2.06 25.92 -8.55
N ALA A 492 -3.34 25.92 -8.16
CA ALA A 492 -4.36 25.02 -8.67
C ALA A 492 -5.45 25.80 -9.41
N GLU A 493 -5.89 25.33 -10.57
CA GLU A 493 -7.02 25.89 -11.32
C GLU A 493 -8.35 25.20 -10.87
N PRO A 494 -9.43 25.93 -10.54
CA PRO A 494 -9.56 27.39 -10.54
C PRO A 494 -8.79 28.04 -9.37
N PHE A 495 -8.14 29.16 -9.63
CA PHE A 495 -7.25 29.84 -8.67
C PHE A 495 -8.06 30.58 -7.59
N GLU A 496 -8.55 29.84 -6.59
CA GLU A 496 -9.34 30.35 -5.46
C GLU A 496 -8.55 31.33 -4.56
N GLU A 497 -7.23 31.15 -4.44
CA GLU A 497 -6.38 31.92 -3.53
C GLU A 497 -5.53 32.96 -4.29
N PRO A 498 -5.55 34.25 -3.92
CA PRO A 498 -4.69 35.27 -4.53
C PRO A 498 -3.25 35.19 -4.00
N LEU A 499 -2.31 35.73 -4.78
CA LEU A 499 -0.94 35.97 -4.34
C LEU A 499 -0.91 37.24 -3.49
N VAL A 500 -0.49 37.13 -2.23
CA VAL A 500 -0.29 38.26 -1.33
C VAL A 500 1.20 38.51 -1.15
N VAL A 501 1.66 39.73 -1.42
CA VAL A 501 3.05 40.14 -1.16
C VAL A 501 3.04 41.28 -0.16
N THR A 502 3.67 41.06 1.00
CA THR A 502 3.75 41.99 2.12
C THR A 502 5.20 42.33 2.40
N ILE A 503 5.53 43.62 2.52
CA ILE A 503 6.81 44.04 3.09
C ILE A 503 6.68 44.05 4.62
N GLU A 504 7.51 43.26 5.29
CA GLU A 504 7.58 43.14 6.75
C GLU A 504 8.87 43.80 7.28
N GLU A 505 8.77 44.51 8.40
CA GLU A 505 9.86 45.13 9.17
C GLU A 505 9.70 44.70 10.64
N ARG A 506 10.68 44.00 11.24
CA ARG A 506 10.53 43.36 12.58
C ARG A 506 9.24 42.51 12.75
N ASN A 507 8.76 41.87 11.67
CA ASN A 507 7.48 41.15 11.56
C ASN A 507 6.20 42.02 11.51
N GLU A 508 6.31 43.35 11.51
CA GLU A 508 5.18 44.26 11.28
C GLU A 508 5.00 44.55 9.78
N ALA A 509 3.75 44.62 9.30
CA ALA A 509 3.45 44.83 7.89
C ALA A 509 3.50 46.32 7.51
N VAL A 510 4.52 46.71 6.73
CA VAL A 510 4.71 48.09 6.23
C VAL A 510 3.76 48.43 5.09
N GLY A 511 3.46 47.43 4.25
CA GLY A 511 2.49 47.53 3.14
C GLY A 511 2.36 46.21 2.39
N ARG A 512 1.18 45.96 1.82
CA ARG A 512 0.87 44.75 1.05
C ARG A 512 0.28 45.06 -0.32
N VAL A 513 0.43 44.12 -1.25
CA VAL A 513 -0.32 44.03 -2.50
C VAL A 513 -0.96 42.64 -2.61
N ILE A 514 -2.18 42.59 -3.13
CA ILE A 514 -2.94 41.37 -3.38
C ILE A 514 -3.15 41.26 -4.89
N ILE A 515 -2.77 40.13 -5.49
CA ILE A 515 -2.74 39.93 -6.94
C ILE A 515 -3.48 38.62 -7.25
N PRO A 516 -4.62 38.66 -7.98
CA PRO A 516 -5.28 37.45 -8.44
C PRO A 516 -4.33 36.63 -9.34
N VAL A 517 -4.27 35.31 -9.15
CA VAL A 517 -3.37 34.44 -9.94
C VAL A 517 -3.92 34.13 -11.35
N ALA A 518 -5.23 34.34 -11.56
CA ALA A 518 -5.85 34.18 -12.86
C ALA A 518 -5.37 35.23 -13.90
N ALA A 519 -5.56 34.92 -15.18
CA ALA A 519 -5.41 35.91 -16.25
C ALA A 519 -6.46 37.02 -16.09
N PRO A 520 -6.15 38.30 -16.42
CA PRO A 520 -4.94 38.77 -17.12
C PRO A 520 -3.75 39.13 -16.20
N TYR A 521 -3.91 39.04 -14.88
CA TYR A 521 -2.94 39.56 -13.91
C TYR A 521 -1.59 38.83 -13.95
N VAL A 522 -1.61 37.48 -13.96
CA VAL A 522 -0.41 36.66 -14.13
C VAL A 522 -0.41 35.98 -15.51
N PRO A 523 0.57 36.28 -16.40
CA PRO A 523 0.63 35.67 -17.73
C PRO A 523 1.10 34.20 -17.67
N ARG A 524 0.58 33.38 -18.58
CA ARG A 524 1.01 31.98 -18.78
C ARG A 524 2.27 31.91 -19.63
N ASN A 525 3.24 31.11 -19.20
CA ASN A 525 4.53 30.92 -19.86
C ASN A 525 4.65 29.53 -20.52
N ASP A 526 3.95 29.34 -21.64
CA ASP A 526 3.98 28.07 -22.39
C ASP A 526 5.34 27.80 -23.08
N LEU A 527 6.22 28.80 -23.22
CA LEU A 527 7.40 28.75 -24.12
C LEU A 527 8.72 29.20 -23.48
N ALA A 528 8.78 29.34 -22.16
CA ALA A 528 9.97 29.83 -21.44
C ALA A 528 10.43 31.23 -21.91
N LYS A 529 9.49 32.09 -22.31
CA LYS A 529 9.80 33.46 -22.72
C LYS A 529 10.11 34.29 -21.48
N SER A 530 10.98 35.29 -21.65
CA SER A 530 11.15 36.33 -20.64
C SER A 530 9.84 37.11 -20.54
N ILE A 531 9.35 37.29 -19.32
CA ILE A 531 8.16 38.09 -19.02
C ILE A 531 8.62 39.40 -18.40
N GLU A 532 8.04 40.49 -18.87
CA GLU A 532 8.36 41.83 -18.39
C GLU A 532 7.94 41.97 -16.91
N PRO A 533 8.84 42.48 -16.05
CA PRO A 533 8.50 42.75 -14.66
C PRO A 533 7.62 44.01 -14.58
N LYS A 534 6.79 44.10 -13.54
CA LYS A 534 5.86 45.22 -13.32
C LYS A 534 6.03 45.80 -11.93
N TRP A 535 5.85 47.11 -11.82
CA TRP A 535 5.75 47.80 -10.54
C TRP A 535 4.32 47.74 -10.02
N PHE A 536 4.19 47.38 -8.75
CA PHE A 536 2.92 47.32 -8.03
C PHE A 536 2.98 48.32 -6.87
N ASN A 537 1.94 49.12 -6.72
CA ASN A 537 1.80 49.99 -5.56
C ASN A 537 1.44 49.13 -4.34
N LEU A 538 2.07 49.37 -3.20
CA LEU A 538 1.70 48.74 -1.95
C LEU A 538 0.58 49.55 -1.27
N ALA A 539 -0.08 48.98 -0.27
CA ALA A 539 -1.05 49.67 0.56
C ALA A 539 -1.04 49.11 1.98
N ARG A 540 -1.20 49.98 3.00
CA ARG A 540 -1.16 49.58 4.42
C ARG A 540 -2.36 48.70 4.84
N HIS A 541 -3.53 48.88 4.22
CA HIS A 541 -4.77 48.18 4.61
C HIS A 541 -5.63 47.74 3.41
N MET A 542 -5.04 47.12 2.37
CA MET A 542 -5.81 46.64 1.21
C MET A 542 -6.55 45.33 1.53
N THR A 543 -7.88 45.27 1.45
CA THR A 543 -8.65 44.03 1.62
C THR A 543 -8.67 43.19 0.33
N VAL A 544 -9.12 41.92 0.43
CA VAL A 544 -9.23 41.03 -0.74
C VAL A 544 -10.28 41.56 -1.72
N ASP A 545 -11.38 42.10 -1.21
CA ASP A 545 -12.50 42.62 -2.01
C ASP A 545 -12.10 43.91 -2.75
N GLU A 546 -11.39 44.82 -2.09
CA GLU A 546 -10.82 46.03 -2.72
C GLU A 546 -9.85 45.68 -3.86
N ALA A 547 -9.04 44.62 -3.70
CA ALA A 547 -8.12 44.16 -4.73
C ALA A 547 -8.83 43.46 -5.90
N GLY A 548 -9.93 42.74 -5.64
CA GLY A 548 -10.73 42.08 -6.67
C GLY A 548 -11.53 43.07 -7.53
N ALA A 549 -12.01 44.16 -6.94
CA ALA A 549 -12.82 45.17 -7.62
C ALA A 549 -12.02 46.16 -8.50
N GLY A 550 -10.67 46.11 -8.46
CA GLY A 550 -9.81 47.01 -9.23
C GLY A 550 -9.91 48.48 -8.82
N VAL A 551 -10.50 48.77 -7.65
CA VAL A 551 -10.73 50.12 -7.15
C VAL A 551 -9.38 50.75 -6.80
N PRO A 552 -9.00 51.91 -7.38
CA PRO A 552 -7.80 52.61 -6.97
C PRO A 552 -7.93 53.00 -5.50
N ALA A 553 -6.88 52.77 -4.71
CA ALA A 553 -6.82 53.17 -3.31
C ALA A 553 -7.28 54.62 -3.15
N ASN A 554 -8.14 54.86 -2.15
CA ASN A 554 -8.90 56.10 -1.98
C ASN A 554 -8.01 57.35 -2.18
N LYS A 555 -8.50 58.32 -2.97
CA LYS A 555 -7.68 59.37 -3.62
C LYS A 555 -6.84 60.25 -2.67
N ASP A 556 -7.17 60.28 -1.38
CA ASP A 556 -6.59 61.18 -0.38
C ASP A 556 -5.42 60.55 0.43
N ARG A 557 -4.75 59.52 -0.09
CA ARG A 557 -3.52 58.98 0.54
C ARG A 557 -2.37 58.92 -0.47
N THR A 558 -1.48 59.91 -0.39
CA THR A 558 -0.19 59.96 -1.10
C THR A 558 0.69 58.78 -0.66
N PHE A 559 0.59 57.65 -1.37
CA PHE A 559 1.31 56.43 -1.03
C PHE A 559 2.50 56.21 -1.97
N ALA A 560 3.71 56.32 -1.44
CA ALA A 560 4.95 56.28 -2.22
C ALA A 560 5.47 54.87 -2.52
N SER A 561 5.31 53.92 -1.58
CA SER A 561 6.03 52.64 -1.65
C SER A 561 5.55 51.72 -2.77
N LYS A 562 6.50 51.19 -3.56
CA LYS A 562 6.22 50.26 -4.67
C LYS A 562 7.11 49.02 -4.60
N ILE A 563 6.64 47.92 -5.18
CA ILE A 563 7.40 46.68 -5.32
C ILE A 563 7.48 46.23 -6.78
N HIS A 564 8.66 45.81 -7.21
CA HIS A 564 8.96 45.37 -8.57
C HIS A 564 8.95 43.83 -8.62
N LEU A 565 7.96 43.27 -9.30
CA LEU A 565 7.74 41.82 -9.35
C LEU A 565 7.72 41.33 -10.80
N ARG A 566 8.32 40.17 -11.05
CA ARG A 566 8.07 39.37 -12.27
C ARG A 566 7.24 38.15 -11.89
N LEU A 567 6.06 38.02 -12.48
CA LEU A 567 5.10 36.96 -12.17
C LEU A 567 4.84 36.12 -13.43
N SER A 568 4.89 34.80 -13.32
CA SER A 568 4.60 33.89 -14.44
C SER A 568 3.98 32.57 -13.99
N LEU A 569 2.93 32.12 -14.70
CA LEU A 569 2.40 30.76 -14.57
C LEU A 569 3.17 29.84 -15.52
N GLU A 570 4.08 29.05 -14.97
CA GLU A 570 4.99 28.16 -15.68
C GLU A 570 4.30 26.85 -16.10
N THR A 571 3.47 26.95 -17.13
CA THR A 571 2.62 25.89 -17.67
C THR A 571 3.35 24.82 -18.50
N ALA A 572 4.60 25.10 -18.89
CA ALA A 572 5.45 24.19 -19.66
C ALA A 572 6.19 23.13 -18.80
N TYR A 573 6.10 23.21 -17.47
CA TYR A 573 6.48 22.12 -16.58
C TYR A 573 5.32 21.13 -16.38
N HIS A 574 5.69 19.90 -16.01
CA HIS A 574 4.81 18.99 -15.28
C HIS A 574 4.98 19.26 -13.79
N VAL A 575 3.89 19.40 -13.04
CA VAL A 575 3.93 19.55 -11.57
C VAL A 575 3.87 18.16 -10.96
N LEU A 576 4.97 17.75 -10.31
CA LEU A 576 5.05 16.47 -9.62
C LEU A 576 4.24 16.51 -8.32
N ASP A 577 3.15 15.75 -8.24
CA ASP A 577 2.51 15.31 -6.99
C ASP A 577 3.02 13.92 -6.55
N GLU A 578 3.56 13.14 -7.49
CA GLU A 578 4.15 11.81 -7.31
C GLU A 578 5.69 11.82 -7.42
N PRO A 579 6.40 10.82 -6.86
CA PRO A 579 7.80 10.58 -7.21
C PRO A 579 7.93 10.11 -8.68
N THR A 580 8.87 10.70 -9.44
CA THR A 580 9.08 10.43 -10.88
C THR A 580 9.22 8.93 -11.24
N HIS A 581 9.67 8.08 -10.31
CA HIS A 581 9.83 6.64 -10.53
C HIS A 581 8.50 5.88 -10.61
N TYR A 582 7.48 6.31 -9.85
CA TYR A 582 6.17 5.66 -9.73
C TYR A 582 5.04 6.52 -10.30
N SER A 583 5.38 7.53 -11.10
CA SER A 583 4.41 8.50 -11.57
C SER A 583 3.49 7.94 -12.66
N SER A 584 2.24 8.38 -12.62
CA SER A 584 1.14 7.94 -13.47
C SER A 584 0.81 8.94 -14.59
N ASP A 585 1.26 10.19 -14.51
CA ASP A 585 1.27 11.16 -15.62
C ASP A 585 2.56 12.00 -15.59
N LEU A 586 3.08 12.33 -16.77
CA LEU A 586 4.31 13.11 -16.96
C LEU A 586 4.10 14.27 -17.95
N ASN A 587 2.84 14.57 -18.29
CA ASN A 587 2.48 15.62 -19.21
C ASN A 587 2.60 17.03 -18.58
N PRO A 588 2.93 18.06 -19.38
CA PRO A 588 2.92 19.44 -18.92
C PRO A 588 1.50 19.93 -18.59
N ALA A 589 1.42 20.95 -17.74
CA ALA A 589 0.16 21.58 -17.36
C ALA A 589 -0.57 22.21 -18.57
N ALA A 590 0.18 22.76 -19.54
CA ALA A 590 -0.36 23.26 -20.82
C ALA A 590 -0.91 22.12 -21.69
N LYS A 591 -2.24 22.10 -21.94
CA LYS A 591 -2.90 21.11 -22.82
C LYS A 591 -2.26 21.06 -24.23
N LYS A 592 -1.83 22.21 -24.76
CA LYS A 592 -1.18 22.34 -26.08
C LYS A 592 0.19 21.64 -26.19
N LEU A 593 0.84 21.35 -25.07
CA LEU A 593 2.18 20.74 -25.03
C LEU A 593 2.14 19.25 -24.65
N ARG A 594 0.95 18.68 -24.44
CA ARG A 594 0.78 17.28 -24.04
C ARG A 594 1.06 16.33 -25.21
N LYS A 595 1.49 15.11 -24.87
CA LYS A 595 1.62 14.01 -25.82
C LYS A 595 0.21 13.58 -26.28
N GLY A 596 0.09 13.04 -27.50
CA GLY A 596 -1.11 12.31 -27.89
C GLY A 596 -1.25 11.01 -27.09
N SER A 597 -2.48 10.51 -26.92
CA SER A 597 -2.72 9.18 -26.34
C SER A 597 -2.07 8.08 -27.20
N ILE A 598 -1.55 7.05 -26.53
CA ILE A 598 -0.98 5.85 -27.17
C ILE A 598 -1.84 4.59 -26.98
N GLY A 599 -2.88 4.67 -26.15
CA GLY A 599 -3.68 3.51 -25.77
C GLY A 599 -4.65 3.78 -24.63
N ILE A 600 -5.30 2.72 -24.19
CA ILE A 600 -6.27 2.70 -23.11
C ILE A 600 -5.79 1.71 -22.05
N LEU A 601 -5.86 2.09 -20.78
CA LEU A 601 -5.65 1.23 -19.62
C LEU A 601 -7.01 0.86 -19.04
N GLU A 602 -7.21 -0.43 -18.78
CA GLU A 602 -8.45 -0.98 -18.26
C GLU A 602 -8.16 -1.82 -17.01
N LEU A 603 -8.88 -1.52 -15.93
CA LEU A 603 -8.76 -2.17 -14.63
C LEU A 603 -10.12 -2.73 -14.21
N GLY A 604 -10.22 -4.03 -14.03
CA GLY A 604 -11.28 -4.67 -13.26
C GLY A 604 -10.82 -4.91 -11.82
N ILE A 605 -11.49 -4.29 -10.85
CA ILE A 605 -11.29 -4.57 -9.41
C ILE A 605 -12.32 -5.63 -9.03
N LEU A 606 -11.89 -6.90 -9.00
CA LEU A 606 -12.80 -8.05 -8.90
C LEU A 606 -13.22 -8.30 -7.45
N SER A 607 -12.27 -8.70 -6.61
CA SER A 607 -12.50 -9.17 -5.25
C SER A 607 -11.25 -9.01 -4.40
N ALA A 608 -11.33 -9.28 -3.10
CA ALA A 608 -10.16 -9.59 -2.28
C ALA A 608 -10.40 -10.87 -1.45
N ARG A 609 -9.33 -11.40 -0.85
CA ARG A 609 -9.37 -12.61 -0.02
C ARG A 609 -8.57 -12.42 1.26
N GLY A 610 -9.08 -12.99 2.35
CA GLY A 610 -8.39 -13.02 3.65
C GLY A 610 -7.97 -11.64 4.15
N LEU A 611 -8.80 -10.62 3.93
CA LEU A 611 -8.52 -9.28 4.44
C LEU A 611 -8.51 -9.28 5.97
N SER A 612 -7.74 -8.40 6.60
CA SER A 612 -7.70 -8.26 8.06
C SER A 612 -8.75 -7.29 8.65
N SER A 613 -9.67 -6.76 7.84
CA SER A 613 -10.53 -5.63 8.24
C SER A 613 -11.90 -5.64 7.55
N PRO A 614 -13.00 -5.24 8.24
CA PRO A 614 -14.38 -5.55 7.84
C PRO A 614 -15.03 -4.59 6.84
N ASN A 615 -14.52 -3.36 6.67
CA ASN A 615 -15.12 -2.34 5.80
C ASN A 615 -14.20 -1.96 4.63
N PRO A 616 -13.78 -2.91 3.76
CA PRO A 616 -12.80 -2.65 2.73
C PRO A 616 -13.37 -1.82 1.58
N TYR A 617 -12.54 -0.92 1.05
CA TYR A 617 -12.72 -0.27 -0.23
C TYR A 617 -11.38 -0.12 -0.95
N CYS A 618 -11.41 -0.01 -2.27
CA CYS A 618 -10.21 0.18 -3.09
C CYS A 618 -10.14 1.62 -3.61
N VAL A 619 -8.92 2.15 -3.73
CA VAL A 619 -8.63 3.39 -4.46
C VAL A 619 -7.62 3.07 -5.55
N ALA A 620 -7.89 3.46 -6.79
CA ALA A 620 -6.92 3.42 -7.87
C ALA A 620 -6.66 4.81 -8.44
N LYS A 621 -5.40 5.11 -8.74
CA LYS A 621 -4.96 6.36 -9.39
C LYS A 621 -4.24 6.03 -10.68
N TYR A 622 -4.64 6.70 -11.75
CA TYR A 622 -3.81 6.80 -12.95
C TYR A 622 -3.99 8.17 -13.63
N GLY A 623 -2.88 8.90 -13.74
CA GLY A 623 -2.85 10.29 -14.17
C GLY A 623 -3.74 11.19 -13.30
N PRO A 624 -4.51 12.13 -13.87
CA PRO A 624 -5.37 13.01 -13.09
C PRO A 624 -6.63 12.32 -12.55
N LYS A 625 -6.98 11.10 -12.98
CA LYS A 625 -8.24 10.43 -12.61
C LYS A 625 -8.01 9.41 -11.50
N TRP A 626 -8.73 9.62 -10.40
CA TRP A 626 -8.81 8.72 -9.25
C TRP A 626 -10.16 8.02 -9.26
N VAL A 627 -10.20 6.80 -8.76
CA VAL A 627 -11.44 6.03 -8.58
C VAL A 627 -11.44 5.38 -7.20
N ARG A 628 -12.59 5.42 -6.53
CA ARG A 628 -12.88 4.79 -5.24
C ARG A 628 -13.99 3.78 -5.48
N THR A 629 -13.78 2.53 -5.13
CA THR A 629 -14.84 1.51 -5.15
C THR A 629 -15.79 1.69 -3.97
N ARG A 630 -16.97 1.09 -4.06
CA ARG A 630 -17.92 1.09 -2.94
C ARG A 630 -17.31 0.38 -1.72
N THR A 631 -17.61 0.88 -0.51
CA THR A 631 -17.25 0.19 0.74
C THR A 631 -18.22 -0.96 0.97
N LEU A 632 -17.70 -2.17 1.15
CA LEU A 632 -18.53 -3.32 1.53
C LEU A 632 -18.55 -3.44 3.06
N VAL A 633 -19.74 -3.51 3.66
CA VAL A 633 -19.88 -3.72 5.11
C VAL A 633 -19.98 -5.23 5.35
N LEU A 634 -18.86 -5.87 5.72
CA LEU A 634 -18.80 -7.32 5.87
C LEU A 634 -19.11 -7.73 7.33
N MET A 635 -20.17 -8.51 7.51
CA MET A 635 -20.49 -9.20 8.78
C MET A 635 -20.09 -10.69 8.78
N GLY A 636 -19.35 -11.13 7.76
CA GLY A 636 -18.94 -12.52 7.55
C GLY A 636 -17.49 -12.62 7.03
N PRO A 637 -17.11 -13.75 6.40
CA PRO A 637 -15.72 -13.97 5.98
C PRO A 637 -15.21 -12.88 5.04
N LEU A 638 -13.96 -12.45 5.27
CA LEU A 638 -13.36 -11.21 4.76
C LEU A 638 -12.88 -11.32 3.29
N ASN A 639 -13.81 -11.67 2.41
CA ASN A 639 -13.63 -11.91 0.98
C ASN A 639 -14.57 -11.00 0.15
N PRO A 640 -14.34 -9.66 0.11
CA PRO A 640 -15.20 -8.73 -0.60
C PRO A 640 -15.23 -8.97 -2.12
N SER A 641 -16.34 -8.66 -2.78
CA SER A 641 -16.47 -8.61 -4.25
C SER A 641 -17.02 -7.25 -4.70
N TRP A 642 -16.26 -6.58 -5.55
CA TRP A 642 -16.61 -5.28 -6.14
C TRP A 642 -17.06 -5.42 -7.59
N ASN A 643 -16.30 -6.17 -8.40
CA ASN A 643 -16.47 -6.31 -9.84
C ASN A 643 -16.68 -4.97 -10.58
N GLU A 644 -15.98 -3.93 -10.16
CA GLU A 644 -16.04 -2.59 -10.77
C GLU A 644 -14.95 -2.43 -11.84
N GLN A 645 -15.32 -1.91 -13.02
CA GLN A 645 -14.39 -1.67 -14.13
C GLN A 645 -14.15 -0.17 -14.36
N TYR A 646 -12.89 0.20 -14.56
CA TYR A 646 -12.45 1.57 -14.79
C TYR A 646 -11.46 1.66 -15.96
N THR A 647 -11.54 2.77 -16.71
CA THR A 647 -10.72 3.02 -17.90
C THR A 647 -10.00 4.37 -17.84
N TRP A 648 -8.82 4.46 -18.47
CA TRP A 648 -8.00 5.67 -18.58
C TRP A 648 -7.31 5.77 -19.94
N GLU A 649 -7.07 6.99 -20.42
CA GLU A 649 -6.17 7.25 -21.55
C GLU A 649 -4.70 7.17 -21.11
N VAL A 650 -3.89 6.42 -21.84
CA VAL A 650 -2.45 6.26 -21.58
C VAL A 650 -1.65 7.18 -22.49
N PHE A 651 -0.83 8.06 -21.89
CA PHE A 651 0.01 8.99 -22.64
C PHE A 651 1.48 8.59 -22.70
N ASP A 652 1.94 7.66 -21.85
CA ASP A 652 3.33 7.21 -21.82
C ASP A 652 3.42 5.81 -21.20
N SER A 653 4.02 4.83 -21.91
CA SER A 653 4.08 3.43 -21.44
C SER A 653 4.95 3.26 -20.19
N CYS A 654 5.83 4.20 -19.88
CA CYS A 654 6.67 4.13 -18.68
C CYS A 654 5.91 4.48 -17.39
N THR A 655 4.66 4.91 -17.45
CA THR A 655 3.83 5.24 -16.27
C THR A 655 3.42 4.02 -15.45
N VAL A 656 2.98 4.28 -14.21
CA VAL A 656 2.59 3.27 -13.23
C VAL A 656 1.12 3.46 -12.82
N LEU A 657 0.37 2.36 -12.82
CA LEU A 657 -0.95 2.28 -12.17
C LEU A 657 -0.74 1.94 -10.69
N THR A 658 -1.39 2.69 -9.81
CA THR A 658 -1.36 2.45 -8.36
C THR A 658 -2.75 2.10 -7.87
N VAL A 659 -2.90 0.98 -7.16
CA VAL A 659 -4.15 0.51 -6.55
C VAL A 659 -3.88 0.17 -5.08
N ALA A 660 -4.64 0.73 -4.15
CA ALA A 660 -4.54 0.44 -2.73
C ALA A 660 -5.89 0.05 -2.13
N VAL A 661 -5.84 -0.71 -1.04
CA VAL A 661 -7.02 -1.11 -0.25
C VAL A 661 -6.95 -0.41 1.10
N PHE A 662 -8.10 0.10 1.54
CA PHE A 662 -8.29 0.78 2.82
C PHE A 662 -9.49 0.19 3.55
N ASN A 663 -9.47 0.26 4.87
CA ASN A 663 -10.62 0.01 5.73
C ASN A 663 -11.26 1.34 6.08
N ASN A 664 -12.53 1.53 5.70
CA ASN A 664 -13.27 2.78 5.92
C ASN A 664 -13.59 2.95 7.41
N GLY A 665 -12.96 3.96 8.04
CA GLY A 665 -13.13 4.30 9.46
C GLY A 665 -14.36 5.16 9.74
N ASN A 666 -15.14 5.52 8.72
CA ASN A 666 -16.18 6.56 8.76
C ASN A 666 -17.56 6.04 8.31
N VAL A 667 -17.74 4.74 8.46
CA VAL A 667 -18.97 3.98 8.19
C VAL A 667 -19.98 4.11 9.35
N PHE A 668 -19.45 4.29 10.56
CA PHE A 668 -20.21 4.43 11.81
C PHE A 668 -19.92 5.81 12.44
N GLU A 669 -20.68 6.18 13.48
CA GLU A 669 -20.61 7.51 14.12
C GLU A 669 -19.22 7.83 14.70
N ASP A 670 -18.50 6.80 15.11
CA ASP A 670 -17.15 6.83 15.68
C ASP A 670 -16.08 7.07 14.58
N ARG A 671 -16.09 8.28 13.98
CA ARG A 671 -15.27 8.70 12.83
C ARG A 671 -13.76 8.56 13.08
N LYS A 672 -13.18 7.47 12.58
CA LYS A 672 -11.73 7.16 12.66
C LYS A 672 -11.01 7.45 11.34
N PRO A 673 -9.69 7.69 11.33
CA PRO A 673 -8.92 7.77 10.09
C PRO A 673 -8.97 6.45 9.33
N ASP A 674 -8.94 6.50 8.01
CA ASP A 674 -9.02 5.28 7.18
C ASP A 674 -7.73 4.46 7.29
N GLN A 675 -7.85 3.16 7.62
CA GLN A 675 -6.69 2.31 7.88
C GLN A 675 -6.13 1.72 6.58
N ARG A 676 -4.80 1.75 6.45
CA ARG A 676 -4.04 1.28 5.27
C ARG A 676 -3.98 -0.26 5.26
N VAL A 677 -4.68 -0.93 4.34
CA VAL A 677 -4.64 -2.39 4.23
C VAL A 677 -3.48 -2.84 3.34
N GLY A 678 -3.20 -2.16 2.23
CA GLY A 678 -2.02 -2.45 1.40
C GLY A 678 -2.08 -1.81 0.02
N LYS A 679 -1.00 -1.91 -0.76
CA LYS A 679 -0.86 -1.24 -2.07
C LYS A 679 -0.15 -2.10 -3.12
N VAL A 680 -0.62 -1.98 -4.35
CA VAL A 680 -0.11 -2.64 -5.57
C VAL A 680 0.28 -1.55 -6.58
N ARG A 681 1.45 -1.69 -7.19
CA ARG A 681 1.94 -0.81 -8.27
C ARG A 681 2.22 -1.65 -9.52
N ILE A 682 1.76 -1.22 -10.69
CA ILE A 682 1.90 -1.95 -11.98
C ILE A 682 2.43 -0.99 -13.05
N ARG A 683 3.66 -1.18 -13.52
CA ARG A 683 4.25 -0.37 -14.62
C ARG A 683 3.78 -0.87 -15.98
N LEU A 684 3.16 -0.01 -16.79
CA LEU A 684 2.54 -0.39 -18.06
C LEU A 684 3.54 -0.91 -19.11
N SER A 685 4.82 -0.51 -19.02
CA SER A 685 5.87 -0.99 -19.93
C SER A 685 6.13 -2.50 -19.80
N THR A 686 5.80 -3.08 -18.63
CA THR A 686 5.97 -4.52 -18.32
C THR A 686 4.80 -5.40 -18.75
N LEU A 687 3.70 -4.80 -19.22
CA LEU A 687 2.54 -5.53 -19.75
C LEU A 687 2.69 -5.76 -21.26
N GLU A 688 2.35 -6.96 -21.73
CA GLU A 688 2.11 -7.24 -23.15
C GLU A 688 0.82 -6.52 -23.57
N THR A 689 0.80 -5.95 -24.78
CA THR A 689 -0.37 -5.21 -25.29
C THR A 689 -1.55 -6.15 -25.52
N ASP A 690 -2.76 -5.65 -25.26
CA ASP A 690 -4.05 -6.31 -25.47
C ASP A 690 -4.28 -7.59 -24.65
N ARG A 691 -3.27 -8.03 -23.87
CA ARG A 691 -3.34 -9.18 -22.98
C ARG A 691 -4.02 -8.83 -21.66
N VAL A 692 -4.99 -9.66 -21.26
CA VAL A 692 -5.69 -9.57 -19.97
C VAL A 692 -4.93 -10.34 -18.88
N TYR A 693 -4.37 -9.62 -17.92
CA TYR A 693 -3.69 -10.17 -16.75
C TYR A 693 -4.66 -10.28 -15.56
N THR A 694 -4.94 -11.49 -15.09
CA THR A 694 -5.84 -11.75 -13.94
C THR A 694 -5.06 -12.43 -12.83
N HIS A 695 -4.84 -11.72 -11.71
CA HIS A 695 -3.98 -12.21 -10.63
C HIS A 695 -4.49 -11.79 -9.25
N LEU A 696 -4.20 -12.62 -8.25
CA LEU A 696 -4.25 -12.27 -6.84
C LEU A 696 -2.90 -11.65 -6.44
N TYR A 697 -2.92 -10.36 -6.12
CA TYR A 697 -1.79 -9.59 -5.63
C TYR A 697 -1.76 -9.61 -4.10
N PRO A 698 -0.66 -10.03 -3.46
CA PRO A 698 -0.55 -10.00 -2.00
C PRO A 698 -0.61 -8.56 -1.48
N LEU A 699 -1.51 -8.31 -0.54
CA LEU A 699 -1.54 -7.09 0.24
C LEU A 699 -0.66 -7.27 1.47
N MET A 700 0.16 -6.26 1.71
CA MET A 700 1.15 -6.25 2.76
C MET A 700 1.31 -4.83 3.30
N THR A 701 1.38 -4.72 4.62
CA THR A 701 1.62 -3.47 5.34
C THR A 701 2.79 -3.70 6.29
N LEU A 702 3.71 -2.73 6.31
CA LEU A 702 4.79 -2.67 7.28
C LEU A 702 4.25 -2.00 8.54
N THR A 703 4.50 -2.61 9.70
CA THR A 703 4.22 -2.05 11.03
C THR A 703 5.51 -1.99 11.84
N PRO A 704 5.58 -1.23 12.95
CA PRO A 704 6.77 -1.22 13.82
C PRO A 704 7.17 -2.62 14.31
N SER A 705 6.20 -3.53 14.43
CA SER A 705 6.38 -4.94 14.80
C SER A 705 6.81 -5.89 13.69
N GLY A 706 6.90 -5.45 12.42
CA GLY A 706 7.29 -6.31 11.30
C GLY A 706 6.51 -6.11 10.01
N LEU A 707 6.73 -7.01 9.04
CA LEU A 707 5.91 -7.10 7.83
C LEU A 707 4.69 -7.99 8.09
N LYS A 708 3.48 -7.48 7.84
CA LYS A 708 2.22 -8.25 7.97
C LYS A 708 1.56 -8.44 6.61
N LYS A 709 1.23 -9.69 6.26
CA LYS A 709 0.27 -10.00 5.18
C LYS A 709 -1.13 -9.61 5.66
N THR A 710 -1.79 -8.73 4.91
CA THR A 710 -3.10 -8.14 5.25
C THR A 710 -4.23 -8.65 4.36
N GLY A 711 -3.89 -9.44 3.33
CA GLY A 711 -4.83 -10.15 2.45
C GLY A 711 -4.29 -10.32 1.03
N GLU A 712 -5.18 -10.54 0.07
CA GLU A 712 -4.87 -10.61 -1.36
C GLU A 712 -5.93 -9.88 -2.19
N LEU A 713 -5.52 -9.03 -3.13
CA LEU A 713 -6.40 -8.26 -4.03
C LEU A 713 -6.43 -8.90 -5.42
N HIS A 714 -7.63 -9.23 -5.90
CA HIS A 714 -7.85 -9.84 -7.22
C HIS A 714 -8.12 -8.75 -8.26
N LEU A 715 -7.16 -8.56 -9.19
CA LEU A 715 -7.26 -7.56 -10.25
C LEU A 715 -7.21 -8.20 -11.64
N ALA A 716 -7.99 -7.64 -12.56
CA ALA A 716 -7.87 -7.82 -14.00
C ALA A 716 -7.29 -6.55 -14.62
N VAL A 717 -6.20 -6.64 -15.40
CA VAL A 717 -5.55 -5.47 -16.03
C VAL A 717 -5.27 -5.74 -17.51
N ARG A 718 -5.64 -4.81 -18.38
CA ARG A 718 -5.33 -4.81 -19.82
C ARG A 718 -4.78 -3.44 -20.23
N PHE A 719 -3.73 -3.44 -21.03
CA PHE A 719 -3.23 -2.24 -21.70
C PHE A 719 -3.40 -2.40 -23.21
N THR A 720 -4.34 -1.66 -23.78
CA THR A 720 -4.74 -1.73 -25.18
C THR A 720 -4.02 -0.64 -25.97
N CYS A 721 -3.22 -0.97 -26.98
CA CYS A 721 -2.38 0.02 -27.68
C CYS A 721 -3.01 0.48 -29.01
N THR A 722 -3.50 1.72 -29.05
CA THR A 722 -4.17 2.28 -30.23
C THR A 722 -3.21 2.96 -31.20
N ALA A 723 -2.04 3.42 -30.74
CA ALA A 723 -1.06 4.11 -31.59
C ALA A 723 0.37 3.56 -31.40
N TRP A 724 0.60 2.36 -31.92
CA TRP A 724 1.88 1.63 -31.81
C TRP A 724 3.10 2.46 -32.24
N ALA A 725 3.04 3.17 -33.37
CA ALA A 725 4.14 4.01 -33.84
C ALA A 725 4.46 5.17 -32.88
N ASN A 726 3.44 5.81 -32.30
CA ASN A 726 3.63 6.86 -31.29
C ASN A 726 4.26 6.29 -30.01
N MET A 727 3.83 5.10 -29.59
CA MET A 727 4.38 4.37 -28.44
C MET A 727 5.87 4.02 -28.65
N LEU A 728 6.26 3.49 -29.81
CA LEU A 728 7.67 3.25 -30.13
C LEU A 728 8.49 4.55 -30.15
N ALA A 729 7.95 5.62 -30.76
CA ALA A 729 8.62 6.92 -30.83
C ALA A 729 8.85 7.57 -29.45
N GLN A 730 8.09 7.20 -28.42
CA GLN A 730 8.30 7.71 -27.06
C GLN A 730 9.61 7.24 -26.43
N TYR A 731 10.12 6.04 -26.77
CA TYR A 731 11.39 5.56 -26.21
C TYR A 731 12.58 6.48 -26.53
N GLY A 732 12.55 7.20 -27.67
CA GLY A 732 13.57 8.20 -27.98
C GLY A 732 13.34 9.59 -27.35
N ARG A 733 12.15 9.86 -26.82
CA ARG A 733 11.75 11.17 -26.26
C ARG A 733 12.04 11.25 -24.75
N PRO A 734 12.36 12.45 -24.22
CA PRO A 734 12.50 12.63 -22.78
C PRO A 734 11.25 12.21 -22.01
N LEU A 735 11.47 11.82 -20.74
CA LEU A 735 10.41 11.39 -19.85
C LEU A 735 9.53 12.59 -19.43
N LEU A 736 10.18 13.62 -18.87
CA LEU A 736 9.58 14.88 -18.44
C LEU A 736 9.48 15.91 -19.58
N PRO A 737 8.68 16.98 -19.43
CA PRO A 737 8.67 18.12 -20.35
C PRO A 737 10.03 18.83 -20.47
N LYS A 738 10.26 19.50 -21.61
CA LYS A 738 11.52 20.18 -21.95
C LYS A 738 12.05 21.11 -20.84
N MET A 739 11.15 21.80 -20.13
CA MET A 739 11.53 22.77 -19.09
C MET A 739 12.34 22.17 -17.95
N HIS A 740 12.01 20.96 -17.51
CA HIS A 740 12.74 20.24 -16.45
C HIS A 740 14.22 19.98 -16.80
N TYR A 741 14.61 20.03 -18.08
CA TYR A 741 16.00 19.89 -18.53
C TYR A 741 16.67 21.22 -18.89
N SER A 742 15.92 22.17 -19.46
CA SER A 742 16.50 23.47 -19.84
C SER A 742 16.66 24.45 -18.67
N HIS A 743 15.78 24.32 -17.67
CA HIS A 743 15.71 25.14 -16.46
C HIS A 743 15.35 24.21 -15.27
N PRO A 744 16.30 23.36 -14.82
CA PRO A 744 16.04 22.37 -13.78
C PRO A 744 15.73 23.04 -12.44
N ILE A 745 14.77 22.46 -11.72
CA ILE A 745 14.43 22.84 -10.34
C ILE A 745 15.42 22.11 -9.41
N SER A 746 15.89 22.77 -8.34
CA SER A 746 16.78 22.12 -7.37
C SER A 746 16.06 21.03 -6.59
N VAL A 747 16.76 19.97 -6.15
CA VAL A 747 16.14 18.82 -5.46
C VAL A 747 15.36 19.26 -4.22
N LEU A 748 15.97 20.09 -3.37
CA LEU A 748 15.34 20.64 -2.16
C LEU A 748 14.06 21.43 -2.47
N GLN A 749 14.05 22.20 -3.56
CA GLN A 749 12.89 22.96 -3.98
C GLN A 749 11.81 22.05 -4.59
N LEU A 750 12.20 21.00 -5.31
CA LEU A 750 11.30 20.03 -5.92
C LEU A 750 10.53 19.24 -4.84
N ASP A 751 11.20 18.85 -3.76
CA ASP A 751 10.60 18.11 -2.65
C ASP A 751 9.58 18.97 -1.90
N TYR A 752 9.91 20.24 -1.65
CA TYR A 752 8.96 21.24 -1.13
C TYR A 752 7.75 21.39 -2.06
N LEU A 753 7.96 21.60 -3.36
CA LEU A 753 6.89 21.78 -4.33
C LEU A 753 5.99 20.53 -4.44
N ARG A 754 6.57 19.33 -4.38
CA ARG A 754 5.83 18.05 -4.39
C ARG A 754 4.95 17.90 -3.16
N PHE A 755 5.45 18.28 -1.98
CA PHE A 755 4.64 18.28 -0.76
C PHE A 755 3.47 19.28 -0.87
N GLN A 756 3.70 20.50 -1.38
CA GLN A 756 2.62 21.48 -1.58
C GLN A 756 1.59 21.00 -2.62
N ALA A 757 2.04 20.40 -3.72
CA ALA A 757 1.17 19.78 -4.73
C ALA A 757 0.27 18.70 -4.10
N MET A 758 0.83 17.82 -3.27
CA MET A 758 0.05 16.82 -2.53
C MET A 758 -0.97 17.45 -1.59
N GLN A 759 -0.60 18.47 -0.80
CA GLN A 759 -1.55 19.14 0.10
C GLN A 759 -2.74 19.71 -0.67
N MET A 760 -2.50 20.38 -1.81
CA MET A 760 -3.58 20.91 -2.66
C MET A 760 -4.49 19.81 -3.20
N VAL A 761 -3.93 18.66 -3.62
CA VAL A 761 -4.71 17.50 -4.05
C VAL A 761 -5.54 16.94 -2.89
N ALA A 762 -4.95 16.74 -1.72
CA ALA A 762 -5.62 16.23 -0.52
C ALA A 762 -6.78 17.15 -0.08
N THR A 763 -6.54 18.46 0.02
CA THR A 763 -7.59 19.43 0.36
C THR A 763 -8.72 19.46 -0.68
N ARG A 764 -8.41 19.31 -1.98
CA ARG A 764 -9.43 19.29 -3.04
C ARG A 764 -10.29 18.03 -2.99
N LEU A 765 -9.66 16.86 -2.79
CA LEU A 765 -10.33 15.56 -2.75
C LEU A 765 -11.11 15.32 -1.46
N ALA A 766 -10.72 15.95 -0.35
CA ALA A 766 -11.45 15.93 0.91
C ALA A 766 -12.76 16.75 0.91
N ARG A 767 -12.94 17.67 -0.05
CA ARG A 767 -14.20 18.45 -0.23
C ARG A 767 -15.27 17.71 -1.05
N ALA A 768 -14.97 16.52 -1.58
CA ALA A 768 -15.90 15.74 -2.38
C ALA A 768 -16.74 14.79 -1.51
N GLU A 769 -17.91 14.37 -2.00
CA GLU A 769 -18.79 13.41 -1.31
C GLU A 769 -18.86 12.06 -2.08
N PRO A 770 -18.44 10.92 -1.50
CA PRO A 770 -17.73 10.79 -0.24
C PRO A 770 -16.31 11.36 -0.30
N PRO A 771 -15.73 11.81 0.84
CA PRO A 771 -14.42 12.43 0.86
C PRO A 771 -13.30 11.40 0.70
N LEU A 772 -12.31 11.71 -0.16
CA LEU A 772 -11.00 11.05 -0.12
C LEU A 772 -10.11 11.84 0.82
N ARG A 773 -9.86 11.28 2.01
CA ARG A 773 -9.17 11.97 3.09
C ARG A 773 -7.66 12.05 2.88
N ARG A 774 -7.01 12.91 3.67
CA ARG A 774 -5.58 13.22 3.54
C ARG A 774 -4.70 11.97 3.71
N GLU A 775 -4.99 11.11 4.67
CA GLU A 775 -4.24 9.87 4.94
C GLU A 775 -4.28 8.87 3.77
N VAL A 776 -5.37 8.89 3.00
CA VAL A 776 -5.57 8.08 1.78
C VAL A 776 -4.72 8.64 0.63
N VAL A 777 -4.76 9.97 0.45
CA VAL A 777 -3.99 10.67 -0.60
C VAL A 777 -2.49 10.60 -0.32
N GLU A 778 -2.04 10.80 0.91
CA GLU A 778 -0.63 10.68 1.32
C GLU A 778 -0.09 9.27 1.05
N TYR A 779 -0.84 8.23 1.41
CA TYR A 779 -0.44 6.84 1.14
C TYR A 779 -0.45 6.50 -0.36
N MET A 780 -1.35 7.07 -1.15
CA MET A 780 -1.38 6.86 -2.61
C MET A 780 -0.26 7.59 -3.36
N LEU A 781 0.21 8.75 -2.87
CA LEU A 781 1.22 9.58 -3.53
C LEU A 781 2.67 9.35 -3.07
N ASP A 782 2.89 8.45 -2.09
CA ASP A 782 4.24 8.12 -1.58
C ASP A 782 4.97 9.39 -1.05
N VAL A 783 4.29 10.15 -0.19
CA VAL A 783 4.84 11.38 0.42
C VAL A 783 6.12 11.09 1.19
N ASP A 784 6.08 10.06 2.03
CA ASP A 784 7.16 9.60 2.91
C ASP A 784 8.30 8.87 2.17
N SER A 785 8.33 8.89 0.82
CA SER A 785 9.40 8.24 0.05
C SER A 785 10.76 8.90 0.20
N HIS A 786 10.82 10.14 0.69
CA HIS A 786 12.05 10.92 0.93
C HIS A 786 12.54 10.83 2.38
N MET A 787 11.76 10.25 3.29
CA MET A 787 12.21 9.93 4.64
C MET A 787 13.35 8.90 4.56
N PHE A 788 14.40 9.11 5.35
CA PHE A 788 15.49 8.16 5.45
C PHE A 788 15.00 6.84 6.07
N SER A 789 15.47 5.70 5.54
CA SER A 789 15.22 4.38 6.12
C SER A 789 16.46 3.51 5.96
N LEU A 790 16.89 2.92 7.06
CA LEU A 790 18.04 2.01 7.09
C LEU A 790 17.75 0.73 6.31
N ARG A 791 16.52 0.21 6.42
CA ARG A 791 16.00 -0.92 5.64
C ARG A 791 16.08 -0.66 4.13
N ARG A 792 15.56 0.48 3.66
CA ARG A 792 15.64 0.87 2.23
C ARG A 792 17.10 1.01 1.77
N SER A 793 17.99 1.49 2.64
CA SER A 793 19.42 1.60 2.37
C SER A 793 20.10 0.23 2.20
N LYS A 794 19.81 -0.74 3.08
CA LYS A 794 20.27 -2.14 2.95
C LYS A 794 19.71 -2.83 1.71
N ALA A 795 18.42 -2.65 1.41
CA ALA A 795 17.79 -3.16 0.18
C ALA A 795 18.52 -2.65 -1.08
N ASN A 796 18.84 -1.35 -1.13
CA ASN A 796 19.61 -0.76 -2.22
C ASN A 796 21.06 -1.29 -2.29
N PHE A 797 21.73 -1.51 -1.16
CA PHE A 797 23.06 -2.12 -1.11
C PHE A 797 23.07 -3.58 -1.63
N ASN A 798 22.06 -4.38 -1.26
CA ASN A 798 21.91 -5.75 -1.75
C ASN A 798 21.61 -5.78 -3.26
N ARG A 799 20.80 -4.84 -3.76
CA ARG A 799 20.58 -4.63 -5.20
C ARG A 799 21.90 -4.34 -5.93
N ILE A 800 22.72 -3.42 -5.41
CA ILE A 800 24.07 -3.11 -5.94
C ILE A 800 24.94 -4.36 -5.99
N THR A 801 25.06 -5.08 -4.87
CA THR A 801 25.88 -6.31 -4.78
C THR A 801 25.41 -7.37 -5.78
N SER A 802 24.09 -7.46 -6.01
CA SER A 802 23.52 -8.38 -7.01
C SER A 802 23.92 -8.06 -8.46
N LEU A 803 24.24 -6.80 -8.78
CA LEU A 803 24.73 -6.41 -10.12
C LEU A 803 26.12 -6.98 -10.40
N PHE A 804 27.01 -6.90 -9.41
CA PHE A 804 28.38 -7.41 -9.52
C PHE A 804 28.46 -8.94 -9.54
N SER A 805 27.42 -9.65 -9.10
CA SER A 805 27.37 -11.12 -9.15
C SER A 805 27.60 -11.70 -10.55
N GLY A 806 27.16 -10.99 -11.60
CA GLY A 806 27.41 -11.37 -13.00
C GLY A 806 28.89 -11.24 -13.38
N ALA A 807 29.56 -10.17 -12.97
CA ALA A 807 30.99 -9.98 -13.17
C ALA A 807 31.81 -11.06 -12.43
N VAL A 808 31.41 -11.40 -11.20
CA VAL A 808 32.02 -12.50 -10.43
C VAL A 808 31.79 -13.85 -11.11
N ALA A 809 30.62 -14.09 -11.72
CA ALA A 809 30.36 -15.31 -12.49
C ALA A 809 31.23 -15.40 -13.75
N VAL A 810 31.42 -14.28 -14.48
CA VAL A 810 32.35 -14.20 -15.62
C VAL A 810 33.80 -14.42 -15.18
N ALA A 811 34.23 -13.84 -14.05
CA ALA A 811 35.57 -14.07 -13.51
C ALA A 811 35.82 -15.54 -13.13
N ARG A 812 34.83 -16.21 -12.51
CA ARG A 812 34.90 -17.66 -12.21
C ARG A 812 34.89 -18.53 -13.47
N TRP A 813 34.17 -18.11 -14.52
CA TRP A 813 34.18 -18.80 -15.82
C TRP A 813 35.54 -18.66 -16.50
N MET A 814 36.12 -17.45 -16.49
CA MET A 814 37.47 -17.17 -16.99
C MET A 814 38.53 -17.96 -16.22
N ASP A 815 38.46 -18.01 -14.88
CA ASP A 815 39.30 -18.88 -14.04
C ASP A 815 39.16 -20.37 -14.44
N GLY A 816 37.96 -20.82 -14.80
CA GLY A 816 37.71 -22.15 -15.33
C GLY A 816 38.36 -22.42 -16.70
N ILE A 817 38.46 -21.41 -17.57
CA ILE A 817 39.17 -21.47 -18.86
C ILE A 817 40.68 -21.53 -18.63
N CYS A 818 41.22 -20.65 -17.79
CA CYS A 818 42.65 -20.61 -17.42
C CYS A 818 43.10 -21.93 -16.77
N LYS A 819 42.20 -22.59 -16.03
CA LYS A 819 42.41 -23.91 -15.41
C LYS A 819 42.01 -25.10 -16.31
N TRP A 820 41.72 -24.86 -17.59
CA TRP A 820 41.42 -25.88 -18.61
C TRP A 820 40.32 -26.90 -18.22
N LYS A 821 39.34 -26.50 -17.40
CA LYS A 821 38.30 -27.41 -16.86
C LYS A 821 37.44 -28.08 -17.95
N ASN A 822 37.34 -27.48 -19.13
CA ASN A 822 36.75 -28.09 -20.32
C ASN A 822 37.66 -27.73 -21.52
N PRO A 823 38.44 -28.68 -22.06
CA PRO A 823 39.47 -28.39 -23.05
C PRO A 823 38.88 -27.88 -24.36
N LEU A 824 37.72 -28.39 -24.81
CA LEU A 824 37.08 -27.97 -26.05
C LEU A 824 36.67 -26.49 -26.01
N THR A 825 36.02 -26.07 -24.92
CA THR A 825 35.66 -24.65 -24.76
C THR A 825 36.89 -23.75 -24.61
N THR A 826 37.94 -24.24 -23.95
CA THR A 826 39.20 -23.48 -23.80
C THR A 826 39.88 -23.28 -25.15
N ILE A 827 39.98 -24.32 -25.99
CA ILE A 827 40.53 -24.22 -27.36
C ILE A 827 39.73 -23.23 -28.20
N LEU A 828 38.39 -23.32 -28.19
CA LEU A 828 37.53 -22.39 -28.94
C LEU A 828 37.70 -20.93 -28.50
N VAL A 829 37.85 -20.67 -27.20
CA VAL A 829 38.11 -19.31 -26.68
C VAL A 829 39.50 -18.81 -27.08
N HIS A 830 40.53 -19.66 -27.10
CA HIS A 830 41.87 -19.26 -27.57
C HIS A 830 41.88 -18.96 -29.07
N VAL A 831 41.18 -19.76 -29.89
CA VAL A 831 41.02 -19.48 -31.33
C VAL A 831 40.29 -18.16 -31.56
N LEU A 832 39.19 -17.90 -30.83
CA LEU A 832 38.48 -16.63 -30.90
C LEU A 832 39.35 -15.45 -30.45
N PHE A 833 40.13 -15.61 -29.38
CA PHE A 833 41.05 -14.60 -28.89
C PHE A 833 42.12 -14.25 -29.94
N LEU A 834 42.76 -15.26 -30.56
CA LEU A 834 43.72 -15.05 -31.63
C LEU A 834 43.11 -14.30 -32.82
N ILE A 835 41.89 -14.67 -33.25
CA ILE A 835 41.17 -13.97 -34.33
C ILE A 835 40.93 -12.49 -33.97
N LEU A 836 40.49 -12.21 -32.74
CA LEU A 836 40.22 -10.83 -32.28
C LEU A 836 41.49 -9.99 -32.09
N VAL A 837 42.63 -10.62 -31.75
CA VAL A 837 43.94 -9.94 -31.69
C VAL A 837 44.48 -9.64 -33.09
N CYS A 838 44.33 -10.57 -34.04
CA CYS A 838 44.73 -10.35 -35.44
C CYS A 838 43.83 -9.35 -36.17
N TYR A 839 42.54 -9.27 -35.81
CA TYR A 839 41.55 -8.40 -36.44
C TYR A 839 40.78 -7.59 -35.38
N PRO A 840 41.40 -6.55 -34.79
CA PRO A 840 40.78 -5.74 -33.73
C PRO A 840 39.50 -5.02 -34.19
N GLU A 841 39.32 -4.81 -35.50
CA GLU A 841 38.09 -4.26 -36.08
C GLU A 841 36.86 -5.16 -35.81
N LEU A 842 37.04 -6.47 -35.62
CA LEU A 842 35.96 -7.41 -35.32
C LEU A 842 35.50 -7.39 -33.85
N ILE A 843 36.21 -6.69 -32.94
CA ILE A 843 35.87 -6.66 -31.50
C ILE A 843 34.48 -6.05 -31.27
N LEU A 844 34.18 -4.88 -31.85
CA LEU A 844 32.88 -4.25 -31.65
C LEU A 844 31.73 -5.01 -32.35
N PRO A 845 31.84 -5.44 -33.63
CA PRO A 845 30.83 -6.29 -34.28
C PRO A 845 30.51 -7.56 -33.50
N THR A 846 31.53 -8.28 -33.01
CA THR A 846 31.32 -9.52 -32.25
C THR A 846 30.64 -9.27 -30.90
N VAL A 847 30.99 -8.20 -30.18
CA VAL A 847 30.29 -7.81 -28.93
C VAL A 847 28.81 -7.54 -29.19
N PHE A 848 28.45 -6.74 -30.21
CA PHE A 848 27.05 -6.47 -30.53
C PHE A 848 26.29 -7.70 -31.03
N LEU A 849 26.95 -8.60 -31.76
CA LEU A 849 26.38 -9.90 -32.16
C LEU A 849 26.13 -10.81 -30.94
N TYR A 850 27.03 -10.84 -29.96
CA TYR A 850 26.81 -11.56 -28.71
C TYR A 850 25.63 -10.97 -27.91
N LEU A 851 25.48 -9.64 -27.86
CA LEU A 851 24.32 -9.00 -27.24
C LEU A 851 23.00 -9.42 -27.92
N PHE A 852 22.99 -9.49 -29.26
CA PHE A 852 21.85 -10.00 -30.03
C PHE A 852 21.52 -11.47 -29.69
N ILE A 853 22.51 -12.36 -29.72
CA ILE A 853 22.34 -13.80 -29.45
C ILE A 853 21.90 -14.05 -28.00
N ILE A 854 22.53 -13.39 -27.02
CA ILE A 854 22.18 -13.49 -25.59
C ILE A 854 20.76 -12.96 -25.38
N GLY A 855 20.40 -11.85 -26.02
CA GLY A 855 19.04 -11.32 -26.02
C GLY A 855 18.03 -12.33 -26.53
N LEU A 856 18.26 -12.91 -27.72
CA LEU A 856 17.38 -13.92 -28.32
C LEU A 856 17.28 -15.19 -27.46
N TRP A 857 18.37 -15.62 -26.82
CA TRP A 857 18.38 -16.75 -25.90
C TRP A 857 17.55 -16.47 -24.63
N ASN A 858 17.70 -15.27 -24.06
CA ASN A 858 16.97 -14.84 -22.87
C ASN A 858 15.45 -14.73 -23.10
N TYR A 859 14.97 -14.60 -24.34
CA TYR A 859 13.54 -14.61 -24.68
C TYR A 859 12.82 -15.88 -24.18
N ARG A 860 13.54 -17.01 -24.14
CA ARG A 860 13.03 -18.29 -23.59
C ARG A 860 12.81 -18.24 -22.07
N ARG A 861 13.56 -17.40 -21.37
CA ARG A 861 13.52 -17.20 -19.90
C ARG A 861 12.80 -15.90 -19.49
N ARG A 862 12.08 -15.25 -20.41
CA ARG A 862 11.43 -13.96 -20.14
C ARG A 862 10.40 -14.05 -19.00
N PRO A 863 10.25 -12.99 -18.18
CA PRO A 863 9.15 -12.89 -17.22
C PRO A 863 7.80 -12.99 -17.96
N ARG A 864 6.88 -13.82 -17.45
CA ARG A 864 5.51 -13.98 -17.99
C ARG A 864 4.40 -13.41 -17.10
N LYS A 865 4.73 -13.22 -15.81
CA LYS A 865 3.88 -12.59 -14.79
C LYS A 865 4.24 -11.10 -14.70
N PRO A 866 3.27 -10.21 -14.40
CA PRO A 866 3.58 -8.82 -14.12
C PRO A 866 4.44 -8.70 -12.84
N PRO A 867 5.23 -7.62 -12.69
CA PRO A 867 5.94 -7.36 -11.45
C PRO A 867 4.95 -7.18 -10.30
N HIS A 868 5.35 -7.62 -9.12
CA HIS A 868 4.63 -7.44 -7.85
C HIS A 868 5.62 -7.03 -6.77
N MET A 869 5.13 -6.65 -5.60
CA MET A 869 5.97 -6.29 -4.46
C MET A 869 6.79 -7.51 -4.00
N ASP A 870 8.10 -7.33 -3.86
CA ASP A 870 9.04 -8.37 -3.44
C ASP A 870 9.59 -8.04 -2.06
N THR A 871 9.18 -8.83 -1.08
CA THR A 871 9.45 -8.65 0.36
C THR A 871 10.93 -8.80 0.69
N MET A 872 11.60 -9.75 0.03
CA MET A 872 13.03 -10.04 0.18
C MET A 872 13.89 -8.97 -0.50
N LEU A 873 13.52 -8.54 -1.71
CA LEU A 873 14.15 -7.40 -2.37
C LEU A 873 14.01 -6.11 -1.53
N SER A 874 12.88 -5.93 -0.87
CA SER A 874 12.58 -4.79 0.02
C SER A 874 13.27 -4.87 1.39
N TYR A 875 13.99 -5.97 1.66
CA TYR A 875 14.58 -6.30 2.97
C TYR A 875 13.56 -6.22 4.12
N ALA A 876 12.28 -6.49 3.84
CA ALA A 876 11.19 -6.28 4.79
C ALA A 876 11.01 -7.46 5.76
N GLU A 877 11.31 -8.68 5.34
CA GLU A 877 11.31 -9.89 6.19
C GLU A 877 12.54 -9.99 7.11
N LEU A 878 13.62 -9.25 6.79
CA LEU A 878 14.90 -9.27 7.49
C LEU A 878 15.19 -7.95 8.25
N ALA A 879 14.19 -7.07 8.37
CA ALA A 879 14.30 -5.82 9.09
C ALA A 879 14.23 -6.06 10.60
N HIS A 880 15.17 -5.48 11.37
CA HIS A 880 15.11 -5.50 12.83
C HIS A 880 13.99 -4.56 13.34
N PRO A 881 13.30 -4.86 14.44
CA PRO A 881 12.26 -3.98 15.00
C PRO A 881 12.72 -2.52 15.17
N ASP A 882 13.94 -2.28 15.67
CA ASP A 882 14.52 -0.93 15.82
C ASP A 882 14.77 -0.18 14.50
N GLU A 883 14.76 -0.86 13.35
CA GLU A 883 14.88 -0.25 12.02
C GLU A 883 13.51 0.13 11.47
N LEU A 884 12.46 -0.58 11.91
CA LEU A 884 11.06 -0.25 11.62
C LEU A 884 10.59 0.88 12.53
N ASP A 885 10.92 0.84 13.82
CA ASP A 885 10.70 1.92 14.79
C ASP A 885 11.45 3.22 14.45
N GLU A 886 12.51 3.15 13.63
CA GLU A 886 13.15 4.33 13.01
C GLU A 886 12.37 4.83 11.78
N GLU A 887 11.88 3.93 10.91
CA GLU A 887 11.09 4.30 9.72
C GLU A 887 9.69 4.86 10.06
N PHE A 888 9.17 4.57 11.26
CA PHE A 888 7.90 5.11 11.79
C PHE A 888 8.04 6.22 12.83
N ASP A 889 9.27 6.67 13.14
CA ASP A 889 9.50 7.80 14.04
C ASP A 889 9.04 9.13 13.42
N THR A 890 8.59 10.07 14.24
CA THR A 890 8.20 11.40 13.77
C THR A 890 9.42 12.25 13.42
N PHE A 891 9.19 13.35 12.70
CA PHE A 891 10.20 14.39 12.53
C PHE A 891 9.67 15.75 13.06
N PRO A 892 10.24 16.32 14.14
CA PRO A 892 11.34 15.80 14.96
C PRO A 892 11.04 14.46 15.66
N THR A 893 12.10 13.73 16.01
CA THR A 893 12.02 12.41 16.67
C THR A 893 11.28 12.50 18.00
N SER A 894 10.45 11.50 18.29
CA SER A 894 9.77 11.37 19.60
C SER A 894 10.56 10.52 20.60
N LYS A 895 11.81 10.15 20.28
CA LYS A 895 12.62 9.17 21.01
C LYS A 895 13.68 9.87 21.89
N PRO A 896 14.08 9.26 23.03
CA PRO A 896 15.10 9.84 23.90
C PRO A 896 16.48 9.92 23.24
N SER A 897 17.32 10.85 23.71
CA SER A 897 18.63 11.19 23.14
C SER A 897 19.56 9.99 22.91
N ASP A 898 19.51 9.00 23.79
CA ASP A 898 20.43 7.86 23.77
C ASP A 898 20.07 6.88 22.65
N VAL A 899 18.78 6.71 22.37
CA VAL A 899 18.27 5.96 21.20
C VAL A 899 18.66 6.69 19.91
N VAL A 900 18.56 8.01 19.89
CA VAL A 900 18.98 8.83 18.74
C VAL A 900 20.49 8.72 18.50
N ARG A 901 21.31 8.72 19.57
CA ARG A 901 22.76 8.53 19.49
C ARG A 901 23.12 7.14 18.96
N MET A 902 22.50 6.09 19.49
CA MET A 902 22.67 4.71 18.99
C MET A 902 22.30 4.59 17.50
N ARG A 903 21.15 5.16 17.10
CA ARG A 903 20.72 5.19 15.69
C ARG A 903 21.70 5.96 14.81
N TYR A 904 22.26 7.08 15.28
CA TYR A 904 23.27 7.85 14.56
C TYR A 904 24.60 7.10 14.39
N ASP A 905 25.09 6.43 15.42
CA ASP A 905 26.32 5.63 15.33
C ASP A 905 26.13 4.39 14.41
N ARG A 906 24.96 3.75 14.49
CA ARG A 906 24.50 2.71 13.54
C ARG A 906 24.47 3.25 12.11
N LEU A 907 23.85 4.41 11.90
CA LEU A 907 23.80 5.11 10.61
C LEU A 907 25.21 5.40 10.10
N ARG A 908 26.12 5.90 10.92
CA ARG A 908 27.52 6.17 10.53
C ARG A 908 28.24 4.89 10.06
N SER A 909 27.99 3.75 10.72
CA SER A 909 28.57 2.46 10.32
C SER A 909 28.05 1.96 8.96
N VAL A 910 26.76 2.17 8.66
CA VAL A 910 26.15 1.76 7.38
C VAL A 910 26.46 2.78 6.29
N ALA A 911 26.47 4.07 6.62
CA ALA A 911 26.93 5.14 5.74
C ALA A 911 28.37 4.90 5.29
N GLY A 912 29.29 4.46 6.16
CA GLY A 912 30.64 4.06 5.76
C GLY A 912 30.68 2.90 4.75
N ARG A 913 29.74 1.96 4.82
CA ARG A 913 29.58 0.85 3.85
C ARG A 913 28.92 1.29 2.53
N VAL A 914 28.09 2.34 2.57
CA VAL A 914 27.35 2.90 1.42
C VAL A 914 28.09 4.06 0.75
N GLN A 915 29.03 4.71 1.45
CA GLN A 915 29.88 5.82 0.96
C GLN A 915 30.71 5.42 -0.27
N THR A 916 30.95 4.13 -0.46
CA THR A 916 31.61 3.58 -1.64
C THR A 916 30.67 3.35 -2.83
N VAL A 917 29.35 3.17 -2.64
CA VAL A 917 28.39 2.95 -3.74
C VAL A 917 26.96 3.44 -3.45
N VAL A 918 26.45 4.35 -4.29
CA VAL A 918 25.13 5.01 -4.15
C VAL A 918 24.00 4.24 -4.86
N GLY A 919 22.78 4.26 -4.31
CA GLY A 919 21.59 3.57 -4.85
C GLY A 919 21.16 3.94 -6.28
N ASP A 920 21.56 5.12 -6.78
CA ASP A 920 21.39 5.49 -8.18
C ASP A 920 22.19 4.59 -9.13
N LEU A 921 23.35 4.08 -8.70
CA LEU A 921 24.13 3.10 -9.45
C LEU A 921 23.40 1.75 -9.50
N ALA A 922 22.68 1.37 -8.44
CA ALA A 922 21.82 0.19 -8.42
C ALA A 922 20.76 0.29 -9.53
N THR A 923 20.04 1.41 -9.56
CA THR A 923 18.96 1.66 -10.50
C THR A 923 19.46 1.77 -11.94
N GLN A 924 20.64 2.35 -12.15
CA GLN A 924 21.32 2.36 -13.45
C GLN A 924 21.77 0.95 -13.89
N GLY A 925 22.47 0.19 -13.04
CA GLY A 925 22.91 -1.16 -13.40
C GLY A 925 21.76 -2.12 -13.67
N GLU A 926 20.65 -2.01 -12.93
CA GLU A 926 19.44 -2.78 -13.19
C GLU A 926 18.80 -2.42 -14.54
N ARG A 927 18.79 -1.14 -14.94
CA ARG A 927 18.38 -0.72 -16.28
C ARG A 927 19.30 -1.28 -17.37
N ALA A 928 20.60 -1.35 -17.12
CA ALA A 928 21.55 -1.97 -18.05
C ALA A 928 21.29 -3.47 -18.20
N GLN A 929 21.00 -4.19 -17.10
CA GLN A 929 20.54 -5.58 -17.17
C GLN A 929 19.16 -5.69 -17.85
N ALA A 930 18.28 -4.70 -17.69
CA ALA A 930 16.94 -4.73 -18.25
C ALA A 930 16.94 -4.85 -19.79
N LEU A 931 17.94 -4.27 -20.46
CA LEU A 931 18.18 -4.32 -21.91
C LEU A 931 18.14 -5.74 -22.53
N LEU A 932 18.54 -6.76 -21.77
CA LEU A 932 18.59 -8.16 -22.22
C LEU A 932 17.61 -9.07 -21.45
N SER A 933 16.79 -8.50 -20.57
CA SER A 933 15.96 -9.24 -19.61
C SER A 933 14.55 -9.59 -20.11
N TRP A 934 14.08 -8.94 -21.18
CA TRP A 934 12.70 -8.99 -21.67
C TRP A 934 11.62 -8.53 -20.65
N ARG A 935 12.02 -7.79 -19.59
CA ARG A 935 11.07 -7.15 -18.65
C ARG A 935 10.18 -6.09 -19.32
N ASP A 936 10.73 -5.36 -20.27
CA ASP A 936 9.96 -4.61 -21.26
C ASP A 936 10.21 -5.30 -22.61
N PRO A 937 9.24 -6.06 -23.14
CA PRO A 937 9.40 -6.78 -24.40
C PRO A 937 9.67 -5.86 -25.59
N ARG A 938 9.15 -4.63 -25.57
CA ARG A 938 9.27 -3.65 -26.66
C ARG A 938 10.66 -3.03 -26.65
N ALA A 939 11.11 -2.52 -25.50
CA ALA A 939 12.46 -1.98 -25.36
C ALA A 939 13.52 -3.05 -25.66
N THR A 940 13.37 -4.26 -25.12
CA THR A 940 14.32 -5.35 -25.36
C THR A 940 14.39 -5.72 -26.85
N SER A 941 13.25 -5.79 -27.54
CA SER A 941 13.19 -6.01 -28.99
C SER A 941 13.90 -4.90 -29.79
N ILE A 942 13.61 -3.62 -29.49
CA ILE A 942 14.29 -2.46 -30.12
C ILE A 942 15.81 -2.55 -29.92
N PHE A 943 16.27 -2.84 -28.70
CA PHE A 943 17.69 -2.90 -28.37
C PHE A 943 18.41 -4.07 -29.07
N ILE A 944 17.78 -5.25 -29.14
CA ILE A 944 18.33 -6.43 -29.82
C ILE A 944 18.43 -6.16 -31.34
N MET A 945 17.38 -5.63 -31.96
CA MET A 945 17.40 -5.26 -33.38
C MET A 945 18.44 -4.16 -33.67
N LEU A 946 18.54 -3.13 -32.81
CA LEU A 946 19.57 -2.10 -32.92
C LEU A 946 20.97 -2.68 -32.78
N SER A 947 21.19 -3.65 -31.88
CA SER A 947 22.48 -4.33 -31.71
C SER A 947 22.86 -5.10 -32.98
N LEU A 948 21.91 -5.78 -33.64
CA LEU A 948 22.17 -6.44 -34.92
C LEU A 948 22.54 -5.43 -36.02
N ILE A 949 21.80 -4.32 -36.14
CA ILE A 949 22.08 -3.26 -37.12
C ILE A 949 23.47 -2.66 -36.88
N VAL A 950 23.81 -2.35 -35.62
CA VAL A 950 25.13 -1.82 -35.25
C VAL A 950 26.24 -2.83 -35.52
N ALA A 951 26.03 -4.13 -35.26
CA ALA A 951 26.99 -5.18 -35.60
C ALA A 951 27.27 -5.22 -37.11
N VAL A 952 26.24 -5.17 -37.95
CA VAL A 952 26.37 -5.14 -39.42
C VAL A 952 27.06 -3.86 -39.90
N VAL A 953 26.65 -2.69 -39.40
CA VAL A 953 27.26 -1.40 -39.79
C VAL A 953 28.74 -1.34 -39.40
N LEU A 954 29.10 -1.78 -38.19
CA LEU A 954 30.51 -1.81 -37.74
C LEU A 954 31.34 -2.90 -38.41
N TYR A 955 30.72 -3.94 -38.99
CA TYR A 955 31.41 -4.95 -39.80
C TYR A 955 31.74 -4.43 -41.21
N VAL A 956 30.86 -3.60 -41.80
CA VAL A 956 31.05 -3.03 -43.14
C VAL A 956 31.85 -1.71 -43.12
N THR A 957 31.82 -0.96 -42.00
CA THR A 957 32.44 0.36 -41.90
C THR A 957 33.78 0.32 -41.17
N PRO A 958 34.90 0.79 -41.77
CA PRO A 958 36.19 0.85 -41.08
C PRO A 958 36.12 1.69 -39.80
N PHE A 959 36.78 1.22 -38.74
CA PHE A 959 36.75 1.86 -37.42
C PHE A 959 37.17 3.35 -37.46
N GLN A 960 38.10 3.70 -38.35
CA GLN A 960 38.56 5.08 -38.57
C GLN A 960 37.42 6.03 -38.92
N VAL A 961 36.49 5.62 -39.80
CA VAL A 961 35.35 6.45 -40.21
C VAL A 961 34.40 6.68 -39.03
N VAL A 962 34.15 5.64 -38.24
CA VAL A 962 33.32 5.70 -37.02
C VAL A 962 33.95 6.65 -35.99
N ALA A 963 35.28 6.57 -35.80
CA ALA A 963 36.01 7.43 -34.89
C ALA A 963 35.98 8.91 -35.32
N VAL A 964 36.13 9.20 -36.62
CA VAL A 964 36.02 10.58 -37.15
C VAL A 964 34.61 11.14 -36.97
N VAL A 965 33.57 10.39 -37.33
CA VAL A 965 32.17 10.83 -37.18
C VAL A 965 31.81 11.06 -35.71
N LEU A 966 32.22 10.14 -34.81
CA LEU A 966 32.00 10.28 -33.37
C LEU A 966 32.78 11.48 -32.80
N GLY A 967 34.03 11.66 -33.22
CA GLY A 967 34.87 12.80 -32.83
C GLY A 967 34.24 14.13 -33.20
N LEU A 968 33.82 14.31 -34.46
CA LEU A 968 33.11 15.51 -34.93
C LEU A 968 31.79 15.73 -34.17
N TYR A 969 31.03 14.66 -33.89
CA TYR A 969 29.80 14.76 -33.11
C TYR A 969 30.03 15.20 -31.66
N LEU A 970 31.07 14.71 -30.99
CA LEU A 970 31.42 15.08 -29.61
C LEU A 970 32.01 16.49 -29.53
N LEU A 971 32.91 16.84 -30.45
CA LEU A 971 33.56 18.15 -30.55
C LEU A 971 32.63 19.25 -31.09
N ARG A 972 31.39 18.92 -31.51
CA ARG A 972 30.44 19.92 -32.04
C ARG A 972 30.25 21.10 -31.09
N HIS A 973 30.27 22.29 -31.67
CA HIS A 973 30.18 23.56 -30.96
C HIS A 973 28.95 23.62 -30.03
N PRO A 974 29.03 24.23 -28.83
CA PRO A 974 27.93 24.23 -27.84
C PRO A 974 26.57 24.72 -28.36
N ARG A 975 26.53 25.62 -29.37
CA ARG A 975 25.27 26.03 -30.03
C ARG A 975 24.51 24.88 -30.72
N PHE A 976 25.21 23.82 -31.14
CA PHE A 976 24.62 22.59 -31.71
C PHE A 976 24.43 21.46 -30.69
N ARG A 977 24.71 21.72 -29.41
CA ARG A 977 24.42 20.78 -28.31
C ARG A 977 23.01 21.08 -27.81
N SER A 978 22.08 20.14 -27.99
CA SER A 978 20.75 20.24 -27.40
C SER A 978 20.87 20.22 -25.87
N LYS A 979 20.10 21.08 -25.19
CA LYS A 979 19.90 21.00 -23.73
C LYS A 979 19.08 19.79 -23.29
N GLN A 980 18.49 19.05 -24.23
CA GLN A 980 17.74 17.83 -23.94
C GLN A 980 18.65 16.60 -23.89
N PRO A 981 18.32 15.60 -23.05
CA PRO A 981 18.98 14.30 -23.07
C PRO A 981 18.94 13.63 -24.45
N SER A 982 20.01 12.90 -24.78
CA SER A 982 20.15 12.17 -26.05
C SER A 982 19.17 11.01 -26.16
N VAL A 983 18.87 10.59 -27.40
CA VAL A 983 17.96 9.46 -27.68
C VAL A 983 18.36 8.16 -26.94
N PRO A 984 19.63 7.71 -26.92
CA PRO A 984 20.02 6.53 -26.15
C PRO A 984 19.84 6.70 -24.64
N PHE A 985 20.06 7.90 -24.10
CA PHE A 985 19.88 8.18 -22.68
C PHE A 985 18.40 8.23 -22.28
N ASN A 986 17.53 8.73 -23.16
CA ASN A 986 16.07 8.68 -22.99
C ASN A 986 15.58 7.23 -22.99
N PHE A 987 16.01 6.44 -23.97
CA PHE A 987 15.70 5.02 -24.07
C PHE A 987 16.10 4.28 -22.79
N TYR A 988 17.33 4.50 -22.33
CA TYR A 988 17.86 3.90 -21.12
C TYR A 988 17.11 4.31 -19.84
N LYS A 989 16.79 5.60 -19.65
CA LYS A 989 16.02 6.07 -18.48
C LYS A 989 14.59 5.51 -18.42
N ARG A 990 14.04 5.07 -19.55
CA ARG A 990 12.69 4.50 -19.69
C ARG A 990 12.60 3.01 -19.35
N LEU A 991 13.73 2.32 -19.20
CA LEU A 991 13.78 0.91 -18.84
C LEU A 991 13.31 0.67 -17.40
N PRO A 992 12.57 -0.43 -17.14
CA PRO A 992 12.11 -0.79 -15.80
C PRO A 992 13.29 -1.19 -14.90
N ALA A 993 13.24 -0.80 -13.63
CA ALA A 993 14.21 -1.18 -12.61
C ALA A 993 13.54 -2.08 -11.55
N LYS A 994 14.31 -2.76 -10.70
CA LYS A 994 13.73 -3.55 -9.60
C LYS A 994 13.17 -2.66 -8.48
N SER A 995 13.49 -1.36 -8.47
CA SER A 995 12.85 -0.37 -7.57
C SER A 995 11.32 -0.44 -7.58
N ASP A 996 10.72 -0.81 -8.72
CA ASP A 996 9.27 -0.88 -8.89
C ASP A 996 8.61 -1.99 -8.07
N MET A 997 9.42 -2.90 -7.53
CA MET A 997 9.03 -4.03 -6.68
C MET A 997 9.36 -3.77 -5.19
N LEU A 998 9.80 -2.56 -4.82
CA LEU A 998 10.11 -2.18 -3.45
C LEU A 998 8.87 -1.64 -2.69
N LEU A 999 8.74 -2.11 -1.45
CA LEU A 999 7.71 -1.72 -0.49
C LEU A 999 7.95 -0.34 0.13
#